data_AF-A0A1E9AYD9-F1
#
_entry.id   AF-A0A1E9AYD9-F1
#
_cell.length_a   1.000
_cell.length_b   1.000
_cell.length_c   1.000
_cell.angle_alpha   90.00
_cell.angle_beta   90.00
_cell.angle_gamma   90.00
#
_symmetry.space_group_name_H-M   'P 1'
#
loop_
_entity.id
_entity.type
_entity.pdbx_description
1 polymer ?
#
loop_
_entity_poly.entity_id
_entity_poly.type
_entity_poly.pdbx_seq_one_letter_code
_entity_poly.pdbx_strand_id
1 'polypeptide(L)'
;MNDLQIDNWVKEGILPSISEIDESQIEKIDENRLVLFKDMSDDDSYKDVLIYQFHGSFKSEDFEYEKLLAEMTHAQLSERDIFVSFNSWEEERETIQKLKQEEDSATKKNKIENNFALFNSVYFQDSDYITIQVEDDGINYLESPERNENLSAIVVNCSLSEIKKLYNCTGVKLFRRNVRDGIISNKSTIRSIFSKYLSIIDDTSDNVGDQNDYDPPLFWFSHNGITVFVDNENPSNFNFQNDEIELNRNFCSVINGAQTITNFFLVYSELKYQYQSDEEKLKKLESLISQIKVKLTVIQGKNKYSNFITRGLNTQNPITDEDFIAISEKVMNLNKLLSEIHILKTGEVERDGGLTPLQFVKQFLIVDNKPGQSKNFNKGDLETQIGLIYSEIVLQEGDEIRLKSKSEEIIQKIVFLNEVESWWKKKNRETTEKDLIDRYAKNYFESFVIKHYENIADAEGKERIFEVYFEKFKEIISKKEYNYNSFKNDNLYNEIIDEYEKQIENNVVNKNLDDVYINKLIKFLNDNPDSKYQSLILKFNYDKIQMDNIRVIRRVNGNIMESFYLSSKTFSELYQNLSIEDRLTNDKEIKESDFKTFSESTLYNELIKKYNIYVIDVEEDSTGKELITHITIKRDFNFNLLDEYSEKVQQLYKETINAFIEGETSKFPTVKNGDIIYVQPKAINKEDLFLFTNGEQLPKQTFWISKDYIKNIINN
;
A
#
# COMPACT_ATOMS: atom_id res chain seq x y z
N MET A 1 0.17 -32.91 9.53
CA MET A 1 0.96 -31.86 8.85
C MET A 1 1.62 -32.31 7.54
N ASN A 2 2.09 -33.56 7.36
CA ASN A 2 2.79 -33.99 6.12
C ASN A 2 2.05 -33.72 4.79
N ASP A 3 0.71 -33.69 4.78
CA ASP A 3 -0.05 -33.48 3.53
C ASP A 3 -0.07 -32.02 3.05
N LEU A 4 0.34 -31.06 3.90
CA LEU A 4 0.34 -29.62 3.59
C LEU A 4 1.63 -29.15 2.88
N GLN A 5 2.62 -30.03 2.72
CA GLN A 5 3.95 -29.71 2.21
C GLN A 5 4.59 -28.47 2.88
N ILE A 6 4.32 -28.27 4.18
CA ILE A 6 4.77 -27.10 4.95
C ILE A 6 6.27 -26.90 4.82
N ASP A 7 7.06 -27.97 4.83
CA ASP A 7 8.51 -27.95 4.63
C ASP A 7 8.94 -27.11 3.41
N ASN A 8 8.19 -27.19 2.31
CA ASN A 8 8.49 -26.44 1.09
C ASN A 8 8.27 -24.93 1.29
N TRP A 9 7.21 -24.55 1.99
CA TRP A 9 6.90 -23.15 2.32
C TRP A 9 7.89 -22.56 3.32
N VAL A 10 8.33 -23.36 4.30
CA VAL A 10 9.38 -22.99 5.26
C VAL A 10 10.71 -22.77 4.56
N LYS A 11 11.07 -23.69 3.65
CA LYS A 11 12.30 -23.59 2.87
C LYS A 11 12.34 -22.33 1.99
N GLU A 12 11.20 -21.90 1.48
CA GLU A 12 11.07 -20.64 0.72
C GLU A 12 11.01 -19.40 1.62
N GLY A 13 11.07 -19.55 2.94
CA GLY A 13 11.04 -18.46 3.92
C GLY A 13 9.67 -17.77 4.01
N ILE A 14 8.59 -18.47 3.65
CA ILE A 14 7.22 -17.93 3.67
C ILE A 14 6.52 -18.26 4.99
N LEU A 15 6.84 -19.44 5.54
CA LEU A 15 6.39 -19.87 6.85
C LEU A 15 7.61 -20.04 7.77
N PRO A 16 7.48 -19.81 9.09
CA PRO A 16 8.49 -20.09 10.09
C PRO A 16 8.71 -21.60 10.22
N SER A 17 9.70 -22.02 11.00
CA SER A 17 10.02 -23.45 11.11
C SER A 17 8.81 -24.27 11.57
N ILE A 18 8.70 -25.54 11.15
CA ILE A 18 7.56 -26.40 11.53
C ILE A 18 7.37 -26.48 13.04
N SER A 19 8.46 -26.42 13.81
CA SER A 19 8.43 -26.41 15.28
C SER A 19 7.82 -25.14 15.88
N GLU A 20 7.70 -24.07 15.11
CA GLU A 20 7.15 -22.76 15.50
C GLU A 20 5.71 -22.56 15.02
N ILE A 21 5.18 -23.47 14.19
CA ILE A 21 3.80 -23.40 13.68
C ILE A 21 2.89 -24.18 14.63
N ASP A 22 1.99 -23.49 15.32
CA ASP A 22 0.93 -24.12 16.10
C ASP A 22 -0.19 -24.59 15.16
N GLU A 23 -0.65 -25.83 15.37
CA GLU A 23 -1.75 -26.42 14.61
C GLU A 23 -3.07 -25.64 14.80
N SER A 24 -3.19 -24.87 15.89
CA SER A 24 -4.32 -23.96 16.16
C SER A 24 -4.38 -22.73 15.22
N GLN A 25 -3.23 -22.32 14.65
CA GLN A 25 -3.11 -21.20 13.71
C GLN A 25 -3.48 -21.58 12.27
N ILE A 26 -3.70 -22.87 12.00
CA ILE A 26 -3.94 -23.38 10.65
C ILE A 26 -5.43 -23.61 10.43
N GLU A 27 -6.07 -22.73 9.67
CA GLU A 27 -7.43 -22.93 9.21
C GLU A 27 -7.43 -23.58 7.81
N LYS A 28 -7.85 -24.85 7.76
CA LYS A 28 -7.95 -25.63 6.52
C LYS A 28 -9.33 -25.40 5.90
N ILE A 29 -9.38 -24.52 4.91
CA ILE A 29 -10.62 -24.14 4.24
C ILE A 29 -11.05 -25.21 3.24
N ASP A 30 -10.09 -25.85 2.57
CA ASP A 30 -10.36 -26.84 1.52
C ASP A 30 -9.35 -27.97 1.51
N GLU A 31 -9.61 -29.06 2.25
CA GLU A 31 -8.82 -30.32 2.24
C GLU A 31 -7.28 -30.15 2.13
N ASN A 32 -6.72 -29.11 2.76
CA ASN A 32 -5.31 -28.65 2.73
C ASN A 32 -4.83 -27.92 1.46
N ARG A 33 -5.68 -27.79 0.44
CA ARG A 33 -5.43 -27.04 -0.79
C ARG A 33 -5.52 -25.53 -0.59
N LEU A 34 -6.54 -25.06 0.13
CA LEU A 34 -6.66 -23.66 0.54
C LEU A 34 -6.58 -23.60 2.05
N VAL A 35 -5.58 -22.88 2.53
CA VAL A 35 -5.19 -22.87 3.95
C VAL A 35 -4.89 -21.46 4.35
N LEU A 36 -5.64 -20.97 5.32
CA LEU A 36 -5.34 -19.73 5.99
C LEU A 36 -4.42 -20.07 7.15
N PHE A 37 -3.15 -19.73 6.98
CA PHE A 37 -2.21 -19.68 8.08
C PHE A 37 -2.45 -18.34 8.73
N LYS A 38 -3.23 -18.36 9.80
CA LYS A 38 -3.33 -17.17 10.62
C LYS A 38 -1.97 -16.96 11.20
N ASP A 39 -1.67 -15.71 11.45
CA ASP A 39 -0.79 -15.47 12.54
C ASP A 39 0.63 -16.06 12.26
N MET A 40 1.30 -15.61 11.20
CA MET A 40 2.60 -16.17 10.80
C MET A 40 3.77 -15.23 11.07
N SER A 41 4.78 -15.80 11.72
CA SER A 41 6.21 -15.45 11.72
C SER A 41 6.81 -14.53 10.65
N ASP A 42 6.86 -13.20 10.76
CA ASP A 42 7.78 -12.36 9.96
C ASP A 42 8.74 -11.58 10.89
N ASP A 43 9.93 -11.20 10.40
CA ASP A 43 11.08 -10.75 11.22
C ASP A 43 10.76 -9.68 12.30
N ASP A 44 9.66 -8.93 12.19
CA ASP A 44 9.20 -7.93 13.16
C ASP A 44 7.65 -7.84 13.34
N SER A 45 6.88 -8.78 12.78
CA SER A 45 5.40 -8.80 12.87
C SER A 45 4.83 -10.19 12.61
N TYR A 46 3.52 -10.36 12.73
CA TYR A 46 2.84 -11.55 12.31
C TYR A 46 1.66 -11.19 11.43
N LYS A 47 1.41 -12.10 10.51
CA LYS A 47 0.62 -11.80 9.34
C LYS A 47 -0.24 -13.00 9.01
N ASP A 48 -1.52 -12.77 8.77
CA ASP A 48 -2.37 -13.79 8.19
C ASP A 48 -1.95 -14.01 6.73
N VAL A 49 -1.68 -15.26 6.39
CA VAL A 49 -1.22 -15.66 5.07
C VAL A 49 -2.17 -16.70 4.50
N LEU A 50 -2.79 -16.36 3.37
CA LEU A 50 -3.63 -17.30 2.63
C LEU A 50 -2.78 -18.05 1.62
N ILE A 51 -2.55 -19.34 1.89
CA ILE A 51 -1.83 -20.25 1.00
C ILE A 51 -2.83 -21.03 0.15
N TYR A 52 -2.67 -20.92 -1.18
CA TYR A 52 -3.36 -21.72 -2.17
C TYR A 52 -2.36 -22.68 -2.84
N GLN A 53 -2.51 -23.98 -2.54
CA GLN A 53 -1.65 -25.03 -3.04
C GLN A 53 -2.12 -25.54 -4.40
N PHE A 54 -1.53 -25.04 -5.48
CA PHE A 54 -1.81 -25.50 -6.85
C PHE A 54 -0.60 -26.16 -7.52
N HIS A 55 0.01 -27.12 -6.82
CA HIS A 55 1.16 -27.88 -7.29
C HIS A 55 1.04 -29.35 -6.89
N GLY A 56 1.91 -30.22 -7.44
CA GLY A 56 1.92 -31.65 -7.13
C GLY A 56 0.58 -32.33 -7.34
N SER A 57 0.10 -33.05 -6.32
CA SER A 57 -1.18 -33.78 -6.35
C SER A 57 -2.41 -32.87 -6.37
N PHE A 58 -2.33 -31.64 -5.84
CA PHE A 58 -3.47 -30.70 -5.82
C PHE A 58 -3.80 -30.12 -7.21
N LYS A 59 -2.94 -30.35 -8.21
CA LYS A 59 -3.14 -29.95 -9.60
C LYS A 59 -4.25 -30.74 -10.32
N SER A 60 -4.59 -31.94 -9.87
CA SER A 60 -5.58 -32.78 -10.60
C SER A 60 -6.97 -32.17 -10.66
N GLU A 61 -7.21 -31.09 -9.93
CA GLU A 61 -8.45 -30.35 -9.84
C GLU A 61 -8.35 -28.98 -10.52
N ASP A 62 -9.49 -28.40 -10.90
CA ASP A 62 -9.54 -27.08 -11.52
C ASP A 62 -9.21 -25.96 -10.53
N PHE A 63 -8.60 -24.87 -11.00
CA PHE A 63 -8.21 -23.73 -10.15
C PHE A 63 -9.44 -22.95 -9.67
N GLU A 64 -9.68 -22.91 -8.37
CA GLU A 64 -10.87 -22.29 -7.75
C GLU A 64 -10.69 -20.79 -7.49
N TYR A 65 -10.60 -20.00 -8.55
CA TYR A 65 -10.28 -18.56 -8.47
C TYR A 65 -11.28 -17.74 -7.64
N GLU A 66 -12.59 -17.94 -7.85
CA GLU A 66 -13.62 -17.19 -7.11
C GLU A 66 -13.63 -17.54 -5.61
N LYS A 67 -13.31 -18.78 -5.25
CA LYS A 67 -13.18 -19.20 -3.85
C LYS A 67 -11.96 -18.55 -3.20
N LEU A 68 -10.81 -18.54 -3.88
CA LEU A 68 -9.62 -17.83 -3.41
C LEU A 68 -9.92 -16.34 -3.13
N LEU A 69 -10.64 -15.67 -4.04
CA LEU A 69 -11.03 -14.27 -3.84
C LEU A 69 -12.07 -14.07 -2.73
N ALA A 70 -13.01 -14.99 -2.58
CA ALA A 70 -14.00 -14.94 -1.50
C ALA A 70 -13.33 -15.11 -0.13
N GLU A 71 -12.40 -16.06 -0.01
CA GLU A 71 -11.64 -16.29 1.22
C GLU A 71 -10.67 -15.16 1.54
N MET A 72 -10.00 -14.59 0.52
CA MET A 72 -9.24 -13.35 0.68
C MET A 72 -10.11 -12.24 1.27
N THR A 73 -11.32 -12.06 0.74
CA THR A 73 -12.24 -11.02 1.22
C THR A 73 -12.77 -11.33 2.62
N HIS A 74 -13.07 -12.60 2.92
CA HIS A 74 -13.56 -13.05 4.22
C HIS A 74 -12.49 -12.88 5.31
N ALA A 75 -11.25 -13.27 5.01
CA ALA A 75 -10.08 -13.08 5.87
C ALA A 75 -9.56 -11.62 5.87
N GLN A 76 -10.15 -10.75 5.04
CA GLN A 76 -9.78 -9.33 4.91
C GLN A 76 -8.31 -9.09 4.58
N LEU A 77 -7.79 -9.97 3.74
CA LEU A 77 -6.42 -9.96 3.29
C LEU A 77 -6.26 -9.05 2.07
N SER A 78 -5.12 -8.39 2.00
CA SER A 78 -4.66 -7.75 0.78
C SER A 78 -4.08 -8.80 -0.17
N GLU A 79 -3.95 -8.46 -1.46
CA GLU A 79 -3.37 -9.38 -2.43
C GLU A 79 -1.92 -9.80 -2.09
N ARG A 80 -1.22 -9.02 -1.24
CA ARG A 80 0.16 -9.30 -0.78
C ARG A 80 0.24 -10.38 0.27
N ASP A 81 -0.90 -10.82 0.78
CA ASP A 81 -1.01 -11.78 1.87
C ASP A 81 -1.43 -13.15 1.30
N ILE A 82 -1.65 -13.19 -0.01
CA ILE A 82 -1.94 -14.39 -0.77
C ILE A 82 -0.65 -14.97 -1.34
N PHE A 83 -0.46 -16.25 -1.11
CA PHE A 83 0.59 -17.05 -1.71
C PHE A 83 0.00 -18.18 -2.50
N VAL A 84 0.39 -18.29 -3.77
CA VAL A 84 -0.11 -19.33 -4.66
C VAL A 84 1.07 -20.14 -5.16
N SER A 85 1.10 -21.43 -4.86
CA SER A 85 2.16 -22.31 -5.36
C SER A 85 1.78 -22.94 -6.69
N PHE A 86 2.75 -23.07 -7.59
CA PHE A 86 2.68 -23.81 -8.84
C PHE A 86 3.90 -24.74 -8.97
N ASN A 87 3.84 -25.73 -9.86
CA ASN A 87 5.04 -26.49 -10.23
C ASN A 87 5.97 -25.68 -11.14
N SER A 88 5.48 -24.63 -11.82
CA SER A 88 6.34 -23.75 -12.63
C SER A 88 5.64 -22.44 -12.99
N TRP A 89 6.42 -21.43 -13.39
CA TRP A 89 5.90 -20.19 -13.97
C TRP A 89 4.99 -20.44 -15.18
N GLU A 90 5.34 -21.40 -16.03
CA GLU A 90 4.53 -21.71 -17.21
C GLU A 90 3.14 -22.25 -16.85
N GLU A 91 3.05 -23.06 -15.80
CA GLU A 91 1.78 -23.58 -15.30
C GLU A 91 0.88 -22.47 -14.73
N GLU A 92 1.45 -21.52 -13.98
CA GLU A 92 0.74 -20.33 -13.56
C GLU A 92 0.15 -19.59 -14.77
N ARG A 93 0.92 -19.43 -15.85
CA ARG A 93 0.44 -18.78 -17.07
C ARG A 93 -0.68 -19.55 -17.75
N GLU A 94 -0.58 -20.88 -17.83
CA GLU A 94 -1.66 -21.72 -18.38
C GLU A 94 -2.96 -21.55 -17.57
N THR A 95 -2.87 -21.50 -16.25
CA THR A 95 -4.00 -21.23 -15.34
C THR A 95 -4.63 -19.85 -15.62
N ILE A 96 -3.81 -18.79 -15.69
CA ILE A 96 -4.28 -17.43 -15.99
C ILE A 96 -5.01 -17.38 -17.34
N GLN A 97 -4.49 -18.06 -18.37
CA GLN A 97 -5.13 -18.05 -19.69
C GLN A 97 -6.47 -18.80 -19.70
N LYS A 98 -6.59 -19.93 -18.99
CA LYS A 98 -7.86 -20.64 -18.82
C LYS A 98 -8.91 -19.75 -18.17
N LEU A 99 -8.60 -19.12 -17.04
CA LEU A 99 -9.49 -18.18 -16.35
C LEU A 99 -9.91 -17.01 -17.26
N LYS A 100 -8.98 -16.48 -18.07
CA LYS A 100 -9.28 -15.40 -19.01
C LYS A 100 -10.16 -15.84 -20.19
N GLN A 101 -10.18 -17.11 -20.56
CA GLN A 101 -11.08 -17.62 -21.60
C GLN A 101 -12.53 -17.73 -21.13
N GLU A 102 -12.73 -18.04 -19.84
CA GLU A 102 -14.06 -18.15 -19.22
C GLU A 102 -14.77 -16.80 -19.08
N GLU A 103 -14.02 -15.70 -19.17
CA GLU A 103 -14.56 -14.35 -19.08
C GLU A 103 -14.87 -13.70 -20.44
N ASP A 104 -15.98 -12.96 -20.50
CA ASP A 104 -16.44 -12.30 -21.74
C ASP A 104 -15.92 -10.87 -21.91
N SER A 105 -15.44 -10.23 -20.83
CA SER A 105 -15.07 -8.81 -20.85
C SER A 105 -13.57 -8.57 -20.70
N ALA A 106 -13.02 -7.65 -21.50
CA ALA A 106 -11.62 -7.25 -21.41
C ALA A 106 -11.25 -6.71 -20.02
N THR A 107 -12.16 -6.00 -19.35
CA THR A 107 -11.96 -5.48 -18.00
C THR A 107 -11.73 -6.60 -16.99
N LYS A 108 -12.57 -7.64 -17.01
CA LYS A 108 -12.40 -8.78 -16.09
C LYS A 108 -11.16 -9.61 -16.42
N LYS A 109 -10.85 -9.83 -17.71
CA LYS A 109 -9.59 -10.48 -18.13
C LYS A 109 -8.35 -9.74 -17.62
N ASN A 110 -8.38 -8.41 -17.66
CA ASN A 110 -7.32 -7.57 -17.10
C ASN A 110 -7.29 -7.64 -15.57
N LYS A 111 -8.44 -7.74 -14.90
CA LYS A 111 -8.51 -7.93 -13.45
C LYS A 111 -7.82 -9.22 -13.02
N ILE A 112 -8.07 -10.34 -13.71
CA ILE A 112 -7.38 -11.62 -13.46
C ILE A 112 -5.86 -11.43 -13.59
N GLU A 113 -5.40 -10.84 -14.70
CA GLU A 113 -3.96 -10.60 -14.91
C GLU A 113 -3.34 -9.75 -13.80
N ASN A 114 -4.04 -8.71 -13.34
CA ASN A 114 -3.56 -7.84 -12.27
C ASN A 114 -3.53 -8.56 -10.91
N ASN A 115 -4.56 -9.33 -10.59
CA ASN A 115 -4.63 -10.07 -9.33
C ASN A 115 -3.44 -11.04 -9.19
N PHE A 116 -3.17 -11.85 -10.22
CA PHE A 116 -2.02 -12.77 -10.21
C PHE A 116 -0.67 -12.06 -10.16
N ALA A 117 -0.58 -10.83 -10.68
CA ALA A 117 0.64 -10.03 -10.56
C ALA A 117 0.84 -9.42 -9.17
N LEU A 118 -0.22 -9.38 -8.34
CA LEU A 118 -0.17 -8.91 -6.95
C LEU A 118 -0.03 -10.06 -5.95
N PHE A 119 -0.50 -11.27 -6.30
CA PHE A 119 -0.29 -12.48 -5.50
C PHE A 119 1.20 -12.84 -5.43
N ASN A 120 1.61 -13.47 -4.33
CA ASN A 120 2.95 -14.05 -4.20
C ASN A 120 2.99 -15.45 -4.81
N SER A 121 3.30 -15.53 -6.10
CA SER A 121 3.49 -16.81 -6.78
C SER A 121 4.80 -17.49 -6.36
N VAL A 122 4.72 -18.79 -6.04
CA VAL A 122 5.84 -19.61 -5.58
C VAL A 122 5.95 -20.85 -6.46
N TYR A 123 7.17 -21.21 -6.87
CA TYR A 123 7.38 -22.35 -7.76
C TYR A 123 8.17 -23.43 -7.03
N PHE A 124 7.50 -24.53 -6.68
CA PHE A 124 8.15 -25.65 -6.01
C PHE A 124 8.82 -26.58 -7.03
N GLN A 125 10.07 -26.93 -6.73
CA GLN A 125 10.92 -27.80 -7.54
C GLN A 125 11.58 -28.84 -6.64
N ASP A 126 11.94 -29.97 -7.23
CA ASP A 126 12.65 -31.05 -6.52
C ASP A 126 14.09 -30.66 -6.14
N SER A 127 14.65 -29.62 -6.76
CA SER A 127 16.04 -29.19 -6.58
C SER A 127 16.17 -27.67 -6.57
N ASP A 128 17.05 -27.14 -5.71
CA ASP A 128 17.47 -25.73 -5.76
C ASP A 128 18.52 -25.45 -6.83
N TYR A 129 19.15 -26.51 -7.33
CA TYR A 129 20.13 -26.48 -8.40
C TYR A 129 19.47 -26.72 -9.74
N ILE A 130 19.78 -25.84 -10.69
CA ILE A 130 19.30 -25.90 -12.06
C ILE A 130 20.49 -26.07 -12.98
N THR A 131 20.43 -27.12 -13.81
CA THR A 131 21.42 -27.38 -14.85
C THR A 131 20.96 -26.77 -16.18
N ILE A 132 21.79 -25.89 -16.71
CA ILE A 132 21.66 -25.27 -18.03
C ILE A 132 22.68 -25.93 -18.95
N GLN A 133 22.19 -26.50 -20.05
CA GLN A 133 23.04 -27.04 -21.10
C GLN A 133 23.51 -25.92 -22.02
N VAL A 134 24.81 -25.84 -22.26
CA VAL A 134 25.42 -24.93 -23.24
C VAL A 134 25.85 -25.72 -24.47
N GLU A 135 26.12 -25.06 -25.59
CA GLU A 135 26.42 -25.80 -26.83
C GLU A 135 27.75 -26.57 -26.78
N ASP A 136 27.62 -27.83 -27.22
CA ASP A 136 28.62 -28.88 -27.25
C ASP A 136 29.21 -28.96 -28.68
N ASP A 137 30.18 -28.09 -28.97
CA ASP A 137 31.08 -28.23 -30.14
C ASP A 137 32.30 -27.31 -29.96
N GLY A 138 33.09 -27.59 -28.92
CA GLY A 138 34.45 -27.08 -28.74
C GLY A 138 34.58 -25.60 -28.34
N ILE A 139 34.90 -25.35 -27.06
CA ILE A 139 35.61 -24.16 -26.56
C ILE A 139 35.08 -22.82 -27.12
N ASN A 140 33.81 -22.48 -26.91
CA ASN A 140 33.32 -21.12 -27.18
C ASN A 140 32.71 -20.50 -25.93
N TYR A 141 33.47 -20.55 -24.83
CA TYR A 141 33.22 -19.71 -23.68
C TYR A 141 34.37 -18.72 -23.47
N LEU A 142 34.03 -17.48 -23.10
CA LEU A 142 35.01 -16.46 -22.72
C LEU A 142 35.01 -16.33 -21.20
N GLU A 143 36.19 -16.43 -20.60
CA GLU A 143 36.36 -16.09 -19.19
C GLU A 143 36.76 -14.62 -19.01
N SER A 144 36.46 -14.06 -17.85
CA SER A 144 36.94 -12.73 -17.47
C SER A 144 38.48 -12.64 -17.58
N PRO A 145 39.05 -11.55 -18.16
CA PRO A 145 40.50 -11.42 -18.38
C PRO A 145 41.35 -11.54 -17.11
N GLU A 146 40.80 -11.14 -15.96
CA GLU A 146 41.41 -11.30 -14.64
C GLU A 146 40.39 -11.97 -13.72
N ARG A 147 40.71 -13.18 -13.22
CA ARG A 147 39.96 -13.79 -12.12
C ARG A 147 40.51 -13.26 -10.80
N ASN A 148 39.70 -12.50 -10.08
CA ASN A 148 39.97 -12.19 -8.67
C ASN A 148 39.05 -13.07 -7.82
N GLU A 149 39.48 -13.46 -6.61
CA GLU A 149 38.66 -14.23 -5.67
C GLU A 149 37.26 -13.62 -5.43
N ASN A 150 37.10 -12.32 -5.69
CA ASN A 150 35.86 -11.59 -5.47
C ASN A 150 34.95 -11.44 -6.70
N LEU A 151 35.44 -11.72 -7.91
CA LEU A 151 34.68 -11.53 -9.15
C LEU A 151 35.26 -12.39 -10.29
N SER A 152 34.41 -13.19 -10.91
CA SER A 152 34.71 -13.95 -12.12
C SER A 152 33.49 -13.91 -13.06
N ALA A 153 33.72 -14.13 -14.35
CA ALA A 153 32.64 -14.23 -15.31
C ALA A 153 32.94 -15.27 -16.39
N ILE A 154 31.88 -15.88 -16.90
CA ILE A 154 31.89 -16.67 -18.14
C ILE A 154 30.85 -16.13 -19.11
N VAL A 155 31.15 -16.19 -20.41
CA VAL A 155 30.21 -15.88 -21.49
C VAL A 155 30.07 -17.11 -22.36
N VAL A 156 28.83 -17.58 -22.53
CA VAL A 156 28.49 -18.78 -23.31
C VAL A 156 27.33 -18.49 -24.27
N ASN A 157 27.18 -19.34 -25.27
CA ASN A 157 25.94 -19.39 -26.05
C ASN A 157 24.97 -20.37 -25.39
N CYS A 158 23.74 -19.92 -25.19
CA CYS A 158 22.68 -20.70 -24.55
C CYS A 158 21.40 -20.56 -25.37
N SER A 159 20.58 -21.62 -25.46
CA SER A 159 19.23 -21.48 -26.05
C SER A 159 18.27 -20.84 -25.05
N LEU A 160 17.21 -20.21 -25.57
CA LEU A 160 16.13 -19.72 -24.71
C LEU A 160 15.37 -20.88 -24.03
N SER A 161 15.36 -22.09 -24.61
CA SER A 161 14.79 -23.27 -23.96
C SER A 161 15.51 -23.64 -22.65
N GLU A 162 16.83 -23.44 -22.59
CA GLU A 162 17.63 -23.71 -21.40
C GLU A 162 17.50 -22.59 -20.35
N ILE A 163 17.44 -21.32 -20.78
CA ILE A 163 17.08 -20.19 -19.88
C ILE A 163 15.67 -20.35 -19.30
N LYS A 164 14.74 -20.93 -20.06
CA LYS A 164 13.37 -21.19 -19.61
C LYS A 164 13.37 -22.09 -18.36
N LYS A 165 14.29 -23.05 -18.25
CA LYS A 165 14.40 -23.91 -17.05
C LYS A 165 14.60 -23.07 -15.79
N LEU A 166 15.52 -22.11 -15.86
CA LEU A 166 15.77 -21.17 -14.76
C LEU A 166 14.54 -20.30 -14.46
N TYR A 167 13.93 -19.72 -15.50
CA TYR A 167 12.77 -18.84 -15.33
C TYR A 167 11.52 -19.59 -14.82
N ASN A 168 11.30 -20.83 -15.25
CA ASN A 168 10.20 -21.67 -14.79
C ASN A 168 10.22 -21.91 -13.27
N CYS A 169 11.42 -21.94 -12.68
CA CYS A 169 11.61 -22.22 -11.26
C CYS A 169 11.69 -20.96 -10.38
N THR A 170 11.78 -19.78 -10.99
CA THR A 170 12.06 -18.51 -10.28
C THR A 170 11.05 -17.40 -10.59
N GLY A 171 10.42 -17.41 -11.76
CA GLY A 171 9.52 -16.36 -12.25
C GLY A 171 10.11 -14.97 -12.04
N VAL A 172 9.30 -14.05 -11.50
CA VAL A 172 9.71 -12.65 -11.25
C VAL A 172 10.84 -12.54 -10.21
N LYS A 173 10.95 -13.49 -9.26
CA LYS A 173 12.04 -13.51 -8.26
C LYS A 173 13.43 -13.64 -8.90
N LEU A 174 13.51 -14.06 -10.17
CA LEU A 174 14.75 -14.03 -10.95
C LEU A 174 15.33 -12.62 -11.07
N PHE A 175 14.49 -11.59 -11.02
CA PHE A 175 14.88 -10.18 -11.20
C PHE A 175 15.08 -9.43 -9.88
N ARG A 176 15.17 -10.12 -8.73
CA ARG A 176 15.26 -9.47 -7.41
C ARG A 176 16.42 -8.48 -7.24
N ARG A 177 17.56 -8.71 -7.92
CA ARG A 177 18.73 -7.80 -7.95
C ARG A 177 18.76 -6.93 -9.21
N ASN A 178 17.74 -7.04 -10.06
CA ASN A 178 17.49 -6.09 -11.12
C ASN A 178 16.90 -4.82 -10.51
N VAL A 179 17.24 -3.69 -11.10
CA VAL A 179 16.69 -2.39 -10.72
C VAL A 179 15.28 -2.16 -11.26
N ARG A 180 14.83 -3.02 -12.18
CA ARG A 180 13.54 -2.94 -12.86
C ARG A 180 12.91 -4.33 -12.89
N ASP A 181 11.67 -4.42 -12.49
CA ASP A 181 10.86 -5.61 -12.75
C ASP A 181 10.40 -5.55 -14.20
N GLY A 182 10.55 -6.66 -14.93
CA GLY A 182 10.41 -6.79 -16.38
C GLY A 182 9.40 -5.83 -17.02
N ILE A 183 9.87 -4.61 -17.38
CA ILE A 183 8.99 -3.52 -17.77
C ILE A 183 8.17 -3.94 -18.99
N ILE A 184 6.84 -3.99 -18.81
CA ILE A 184 5.87 -4.27 -19.87
C ILE A 184 5.56 -2.95 -20.63
N SER A 185 6.57 -2.18 -21.03
CA SER A 185 6.38 -0.90 -21.72
C SER A 185 6.07 -1.12 -23.20
N ASN A 186 5.12 -0.36 -23.74
CA ASN A 186 4.57 -0.48 -25.09
C ASN A 186 4.33 -1.93 -25.53
N LYS A 187 3.27 -2.52 -24.94
CA LYS A 187 2.73 -3.86 -25.20
C LYS A 187 2.68 -4.28 -26.67
N SER A 188 2.69 -3.36 -27.65
CA SER A 188 2.54 -3.69 -29.06
C SER A 188 3.85 -4.01 -29.79
N THR A 189 4.95 -3.27 -29.58
CA THR A 189 6.12 -3.38 -30.48
C THR A 189 7.05 -4.55 -30.13
N ILE A 190 7.50 -4.67 -28.87
CA ILE A 190 8.42 -5.75 -28.46
C ILE A 190 7.73 -7.11 -28.54
N ARG A 191 6.48 -7.20 -28.06
CA ARG A 191 5.70 -8.44 -28.16
C ARG A 191 5.44 -8.83 -29.61
N SER A 192 5.13 -7.87 -30.50
CA SER A 192 4.99 -8.15 -31.93
C SER A 192 6.29 -8.69 -32.53
N ILE A 193 7.45 -8.16 -32.15
CA ILE A 193 8.76 -8.68 -32.59
C ILE A 193 8.95 -10.13 -32.15
N PHE A 194 8.72 -10.44 -30.87
CA PHE A 194 8.86 -11.82 -30.38
C PHE A 194 7.83 -12.78 -30.97
N SER A 195 6.60 -12.32 -31.23
CA SER A 195 5.61 -13.12 -31.94
C SER A 195 6.08 -13.50 -33.34
N LYS A 196 6.80 -12.62 -34.05
CA LYS A 196 7.37 -12.93 -35.37
C LYS A 196 8.43 -14.03 -35.30
N TYR A 197 9.35 -13.97 -34.33
CA TYR A 197 10.35 -15.02 -34.10
C TYR A 197 9.73 -16.39 -33.76
N LEU A 198 8.55 -16.38 -33.14
CA LEU A 198 7.83 -17.59 -32.70
C LEU A 198 6.69 -18.00 -33.64
N SER A 199 6.54 -17.34 -34.79
CA SER A 199 5.45 -17.59 -35.74
C SER A 199 5.63 -18.93 -36.44
N ILE A 200 4.61 -19.79 -36.40
CA ILE A 200 4.58 -21.05 -37.15
C ILE A 200 3.78 -20.83 -38.44
N ILE A 201 4.43 -21.11 -39.57
CA ILE A 201 3.83 -20.96 -40.89
C ILE A 201 3.18 -22.29 -41.27
N ASP A 202 1.90 -22.24 -41.63
CA ASP A 202 1.25 -23.36 -42.31
C ASP A 202 1.70 -23.34 -43.77
N ASP A 203 2.07 -24.49 -44.34
CA ASP A 203 2.68 -24.71 -45.68
C ASP A 203 1.82 -24.21 -46.89
N THR A 204 0.83 -23.35 -46.66
CA THR A 204 -0.16 -22.87 -47.64
C THR A 204 -0.15 -21.35 -47.86
N SER A 205 0.78 -20.59 -47.26
CA SER A 205 0.82 -19.11 -47.41
C SER A 205 2.05 -18.61 -48.19
N ASP A 206 1.80 -18.07 -49.39
CA ASP A 206 2.77 -17.53 -50.36
C ASP A 206 3.45 -16.19 -49.93
N ASN A 207 3.65 -15.93 -48.64
CA ASN A 207 4.28 -14.69 -48.16
C ASN A 207 5.77 -14.87 -47.84
N VAL A 208 6.57 -15.09 -48.89
CA VAL A 208 8.02 -15.37 -48.81
C VAL A 208 8.88 -14.09 -48.59
N GLY A 209 8.28 -12.90 -48.55
CA GLY A 209 9.02 -11.62 -48.61
C GLY A 209 9.53 -11.02 -47.29
N ASP A 210 8.81 -11.20 -46.17
CA ASP A 210 9.06 -10.48 -44.90
C ASP A 210 9.61 -11.38 -43.75
N GLN A 211 9.84 -12.66 -44.00
CA GLN A 211 10.13 -13.66 -42.95
C GLN A 211 11.62 -13.89 -42.66
N ASN A 212 12.51 -13.64 -43.62
CA ASN A 212 13.95 -13.85 -43.41
C ASN A 212 14.55 -12.95 -42.32
N ASP A 213 13.90 -11.83 -41.98
CA ASP A 213 14.39 -10.87 -40.98
C ASP A 213 14.17 -11.34 -39.53
N TYR A 214 13.45 -12.45 -39.30
CA TYR A 214 13.11 -12.98 -37.98
C TYR A 214 13.45 -14.46 -37.81
N ASP A 215 14.41 -14.97 -38.60
CA ASP A 215 14.90 -16.34 -38.46
C ASP A 215 15.53 -16.56 -37.06
N PRO A 216 15.35 -17.74 -36.43
CA PRO A 216 15.90 -18.04 -35.10
C PRO A 216 17.38 -17.67 -34.87
N PRO A 217 18.31 -17.91 -35.82
CA PRO A 217 19.70 -17.52 -35.67
C PRO A 217 19.92 -16.00 -35.62
N LEU A 218 19.05 -15.18 -36.23
CA LEU A 218 19.16 -13.72 -36.21
C LEU A 218 18.89 -13.11 -34.83
N PHE A 219 18.21 -13.85 -33.95
CA PHE A 219 17.93 -13.40 -32.59
C PHE A 219 19.20 -13.05 -31.83
N TRP A 220 20.25 -13.86 -31.98
CA TRP A 220 21.56 -13.69 -31.33
C TRP A 220 22.24 -12.37 -31.71
N PHE A 221 22.06 -11.92 -32.95
CA PHE A 221 22.61 -10.67 -33.47
C PHE A 221 21.76 -9.46 -33.10
N SER A 222 20.44 -9.65 -33.03
CA SER A 222 19.46 -8.56 -32.92
C SER A 222 19.14 -8.13 -31.48
N HIS A 223 19.50 -8.95 -30.49
CA HIS A 223 19.19 -8.69 -29.08
C HIS A 223 20.44 -8.63 -28.21
N ASN A 224 20.33 -7.82 -27.15
CA ASN A 224 21.35 -7.78 -26.10
C ASN A 224 21.40 -9.13 -25.36
N GLY A 225 22.58 -9.45 -24.83
CA GLY A 225 22.78 -10.67 -24.03
C GLY A 225 22.02 -10.64 -22.70
N ILE A 226 21.88 -11.81 -22.10
CA ILE A 226 21.33 -12.01 -20.76
C ILE A 226 22.49 -12.10 -19.79
N THR A 227 22.43 -11.36 -18.68
CA THR A 227 23.45 -11.43 -17.63
C THR A 227 22.84 -11.91 -16.33
N VAL A 228 23.34 -13.05 -15.84
CA VAL A 228 22.99 -13.65 -14.55
C VAL A 228 24.11 -13.35 -13.57
N PHE A 229 23.79 -12.74 -12.43
CA PHE A 229 24.69 -12.53 -11.33
C PHE A 229 24.45 -13.60 -10.26
N VAL A 230 25.52 -14.26 -9.82
CA VAL A 230 25.50 -15.32 -8.80
C VAL A 230 26.31 -14.87 -7.60
N ASP A 231 25.71 -15.01 -6.42
CA ASP A 231 26.39 -14.74 -5.16
C ASP A 231 27.55 -15.72 -4.93
N ASN A 232 28.73 -15.19 -4.60
CA ASN A 232 29.93 -15.99 -4.35
C ASN A 232 30.22 -16.24 -2.86
N GLU A 233 29.31 -15.91 -1.95
CA GLU A 233 29.43 -16.27 -0.53
C GLU A 233 29.64 -17.78 -0.32
N ASN A 234 28.98 -18.61 -1.15
CA ASN A 234 29.24 -20.04 -1.22
C ASN A 234 29.70 -20.43 -2.63
N PRO A 235 30.91 -21.03 -2.80
CA PRO A 235 31.39 -21.52 -4.10
C PRO A 235 30.45 -22.51 -4.78
N SER A 236 29.65 -23.27 -4.02
CA SER A 236 28.72 -24.26 -4.59
C SER A 236 27.55 -23.61 -5.34
N ASN A 237 27.31 -22.30 -5.19
CA ASN A 237 26.20 -21.61 -5.86
C ASN A 237 26.33 -21.58 -7.39
N PHE A 238 27.54 -21.78 -7.91
CA PHE A 238 27.84 -21.79 -9.33
C PHE A 238 28.93 -22.82 -9.63
N ASN A 239 28.66 -23.70 -10.58
CA ASN A 239 29.64 -24.62 -11.13
C ASN A 239 29.51 -24.63 -12.66
N PHE A 240 30.64 -24.65 -13.35
CA PHE A 240 30.69 -24.77 -14.80
C PHE A 240 31.68 -25.87 -15.15
N GLN A 241 31.18 -26.95 -15.75
CA GLN A 241 31.99 -28.10 -16.17
C GLN A 241 31.51 -28.58 -17.52
N ASN A 242 32.45 -28.80 -18.44
CA ASN A 242 32.18 -29.21 -19.82
C ASN A 242 31.22 -28.23 -20.54
N ASP A 243 30.00 -28.68 -20.75
CA ASP A 243 28.87 -28.05 -21.42
C ASP A 243 27.69 -27.79 -20.46
N GLU A 244 27.92 -27.87 -19.15
CA GLU A 244 26.89 -27.70 -18.13
C GLU A 244 27.20 -26.54 -17.18
N ILE A 245 26.23 -25.64 -17.02
CA ILE A 245 26.20 -24.63 -15.97
C ILE A 245 25.20 -25.06 -14.91
N GLU A 246 25.68 -25.26 -13.69
CA GLU A 246 24.85 -25.52 -12.52
C GLU A 246 24.71 -24.23 -11.69
N LEU A 247 23.48 -23.85 -11.39
CA LEU A 247 23.13 -22.63 -10.68
C LEU A 247 22.22 -22.92 -9.49
N ASN A 248 22.53 -22.34 -8.34
CA ASN A 248 21.56 -22.27 -7.25
C ASN A 248 20.58 -21.12 -7.49
N ARG A 249 19.31 -21.45 -7.67
CA ARG A 249 18.23 -20.49 -8.01
C ARG A 249 18.06 -19.39 -6.95
N ASN A 250 18.31 -19.71 -5.68
CA ASN A 250 18.15 -18.80 -4.54
C ASN A 250 19.29 -17.77 -4.42
N PHE A 251 20.39 -17.99 -5.13
CA PHE A 251 21.56 -17.10 -5.11
C PHE A 251 21.91 -16.48 -6.47
N CYS A 252 21.11 -16.75 -7.51
CA CYS A 252 21.26 -16.13 -8.83
C CYS A 252 20.15 -15.12 -9.16
N SER A 253 20.48 -14.05 -9.89
CA SER A 253 19.51 -13.07 -10.39
C SER A 253 19.91 -12.51 -11.74
N VAL A 254 18.95 -12.29 -12.64
CA VAL A 254 19.17 -11.62 -13.93
C VAL A 254 19.27 -10.11 -13.71
N ILE A 255 20.47 -9.57 -13.96
CA ILE A 255 20.77 -8.14 -13.83
C ILE A 255 20.73 -7.38 -15.16
N ASN A 256 20.69 -8.11 -16.29
CA ASN A 256 20.48 -7.56 -17.63
C ASN A 256 19.71 -8.56 -18.50
N GLY A 257 18.77 -8.08 -19.32
CA GLY A 257 17.92 -8.91 -20.17
C GLY A 257 16.55 -9.29 -19.58
N ALA A 258 16.14 -8.67 -18.46
CA ALA A 258 14.84 -8.92 -17.82
C ALA A 258 13.66 -8.69 -18.78
N GLN A 259 13.66 -7.57 -19.52
CA GLN A 259 12.62 -7.27 -20.52
C GLN A 259 12.53 -8.33 -21.63
N THR A 260 13.68 -8.86 -22.09
CA THR A 260 13.75 -9.91 -23.10
C THR A 260 13.12 -11.18 -22.56
N ILE A 261 13.56 -11.66 -21.39
CA ILE A 261 13.04 -12.87 -20.74
C ILE A 261 11.53 -12.76 -20.51
N THR A 262 11.08 -11.70 -19.83
CA THR A 262 9.67 -11.54 -19.46
C THR A 262 8.76 -11.49 -20.68
N ASN A 263 9.05 -10.62 -21.66
CA ASN A 263 8.16 -10.46 -22.82
C ASN A 263 8.24 -11.66 -23.77
N PHE A 264 9.42 -12.28 -23.96
CA PHE A 264 9.56 -13.44 -24.82
C PHE A 264 8.77 -14.63 -24.29
N PHE A 265 8.92 -14.95 -23.00
CA PHE A 265 8.22 -16.09 -22.40
C PHE A 265 6.71 -15.84 -22.25
N LEU A 266 6.27 -14.59 -22.05
CA LEU A 266 4.84 -14.25 -22.11
C LEU A 266 4.23 -14.55 -23.48
N VAL A 267 4.90 -14.13 -24.58
CA VAL A 267 4.43 -14.41 -25.95
C VAL A 267 4.47 -15.90 -26.24
N TYR A 268 5.55 -16.59 -25.85
CA TYR A 268 5.65 -18.04 -26.00
C TYR A 268 4.52 -18.77 -25.28
N SER A 269 4.20 -18.40 -24.03
CA SER A 269 3.12 -19.01 -23.27
C SER A 269 1.75 -18.77 -23.91
N GLU A 270 1.49 -17.56 -24.43
CA GLU A 270 0.26 -17.25 -25.15
C GLU A 270 0.11 -18.10 -26.43
N LEU A 271 1.17 -18.24 -27.21
CA LEU A 271 1.17 -19.07 -28.42
C LEU A 271 1.03 -20.56 -28.10
N LYS A 272 1.74 -21.05 -27.06
CA LYS A 272 1.62 -22.44 -26.60
C LYS A 272 0.18 -22.76 -26.22
N TYR A 273 -0.46 -21.87 -25.47
CA TYR A 273 -1.86 -22.04 -25.11
C TYR A 273 -2.80 -21.94 -26.32
N GLN A 274 -2.55 -21.04 -27.26
CA GLN A 274 -3.30 -20.96 -28.52
C GLN A 274 -3.21 -22.26 -29.34
N TYR A 275 -2.05 -22.92 -29.35
CA TYR A 275 -1.79 -24.16 -30.07
C TYR A 275 -2.08 -25.43 -29.24
N GLN A 276 -2.71 -25.32 -28.06
CA GLN A 276 -2.93 -26.46 -27.16
C GLN A 276 -3.64 -27.68 -27.81
N SER A 277 -4.44 -27.43 -28.85
CA SER A 277 -5.17 -28.48 -29.59
C SER A 277 -4.44 -28.98 -30.86
N ASP A 278 -3.27 -28.44 -31.17
CA ASP A 278 -2.47 -28.74 -32.37
C ASP A 278 -1.06 -29.22 -31.95
N GLU A 279 -0.92 -30.53 -31.81
CA GLU A 279 0.32 -31.17 -31.35
C GLU A 279 1.52 -30.90 -32.27
N GLU A 280 1.29 -30.76 -33.58
CA GLU A 280 2.35 -30.43 -34.53
C GLU A 280 2.86 -29.00 -34.34
N LYS A 281 1.95 -28.04 -34.16
CA LYS A 281 2.35 -26.65 -33.87
C LYS A 281 3.06 -26.53 -32.54
N LEU A 282 2.64 -27.27 -31.50
CA LEU A 282 3.36 -27.29 -30.22
C LEU A 282 4.81 -27.79 -30.37
N LYS A 283 5.01 -28.92 -31.06
CA LYS A 283 6.35 -29.46 -31.32
C LYS A 283 7.22 -28.49 -32.13
N LYS A 284 6.63 -27.81 -33.12
CA LYS A 284 7.32 -26.76 -33.89
C LYS A 284 7.70 -25.58 -32.99
N LEU A 285 6.82 -25.13 -32.10
CA LEU A 285 7.10 -24.02 -31.16
C LEU A 285 8.24 -24.37 -30.18
N GLU A 286 8.25 -25.59 -29.64
CA GLU A 286 9.31 -26.10 -28.75
C GLU A 286 10.65 -26.26 -29.48
N SER A 287 10.62 -26.67 -30.74
CA SER A 287 11.81 -26.72 -31.59
C SER A 287 12.37 -25.32 -31.85
N LEU A 288 11.50 -24.34 -32.16
CA LEU A 288 11.90 -22.94 -32.42
C LEU A 288 12.64 -22.33 -31.23
N ILE A 289 12.09 -22.46 -30.01
CA ILE A 289 12.74 -21.90 -28.81
C ILE A 289 14.10 -22.55 -28.49
N SER A 290 14.28 -23.81 -28.89
CA SER A 290 15.55 -24.52 -28.74
C SER A 290 16.60 -24.08 -29.75
N GLN A 291 16.17 -23.58 -30.91
CA GLN A 291 17.02 -23.01 -31.96
C GLN A 291 17.40 -21.55 -31.70
N ILE A 292 16.59 -20.79 -30.97
CA ILE A 292 16.88 -19.39 -30.64
C ILE A 292 17.99 -19.33 -29.58
N LYS A 293 19.13 -18.76 -29.97
CA LYS A 293 20.33 -18.63 -29.12
C LYS A 293 20.52 -17.21 -28.60
N VAL A 294 21.07 -17.10 -27.39
CA VAL A 294 21.41 -15.86 -26.71
C VAL A 294 22.82 -15.91 -26.14
N LYS A 295 23.44 -14.73 -26.01
CA LYS A 295 24.69 -14.53 -25.27
C LYS A 295 24.34 -14.55 -23.78
N LEU A 296 24.71 -15.61 -23.07
CA LEU A 296 24.55 -15.70 -21.61
C LEU A 296 25.87 -15.33 -20.95
N THR A 297 25.87 -14.29 -20.12
CA THR A 297 26.99 -13.94 -19.24
C THR A 297 26.62 -14.35 -17.83
N VAL A 298 27.40 -15.25 -17.21
CA VAL A 298 27.26 -15.58 -15.79
C VAL A 298 28.40 -14.92 -15.04
N ILE A 299 28.07 -14.06 -14.07
CA ILE A 299 29.03 -13.34 -13.25
C ILE A 299 28.89 -13.85 -11.82
N GLN A 300 29.97 -14.38 -11.26
CA GLN A 300 30.03 -14.78 -9.86
C GLN A 300 30.78 -13.72 -9.07
N GLY A 301 30.18 -13.18 -8.01
CA GLY A 301 30.85 -12.19 -7.17
C GLY A 301 30.07 -11.77 -5.92
N LYS A 302 30.71 -10.93 -5.10
CA LYS A 302 30.10 -10.39 -3.87
C LYS A 302 28.94 -9.45 -4.19
N ASN A 303 27.87 -9.50 -3.40
CA ASN A 303 26.65 -8.70 -3.60
C ASN A 303 26.88 -7.21 -3.85
N LYS A 304 27.86 -6.59 -3.18
CA LYS A 304 28.23 -5.18 -3.37
C LYS A 304 28.55 -4.80 -4.83
N TYR A 305 28.95 -5.75 -5.67
CA TYR A 305 29.28 -5.49 -7.07
C TYR A 305 28.07 -5.53 -8.00
N SER A 306 26.97 -6.19 -7.61
CA SER A 306 25.79 -6.36 -8.46
C SER A 306 25.26 -5.01 -8.95
N ASN A 307 25.07 -4.04 -8.05
CA ASN A 307 24.58 -2.70 -8.40
C ASN A 307 25.50 -1.96 -9.38
N PHE A 308 26.82 -2.02 -9.16
CA PHE A 308 27.80 -1.37 -10.04
C PHE A 308 27.78 -1.97 -11.45
N ILE A 309 27.70 -3.30 -11.55
CA ILE A 309 27.64 -4.01 -12.84
C ILE A 309 26.33 -3.70 -13.56
N THR A 310 25.19 -3.73 -12.85
CA THR A 310 23.88 -3.37 -13.40
C THR A 310 23.86 -1.96 -13.99
N ARG A 311 24.49 -0.97 -13.33
CA ARG A 311 24.69 0.40 -13.86
C ARG A 311 25.44 0.38 -15.20
N GLY A 312 26.56 -0.35 -15.26
CA GLY A 312 27.40 -0.43 -16.46
C GLY A 312 26.71 -1.12 -17.65
N LEU A 313 25.89 -2.14 -17.39
CA LEU A 313 25.24 -2.93 -18.44
C LEU A 313 24.01 -2.25 -19.08
N ASN A 314 23.37 -1.31 -18.39
CA ASN A 314 22.13 -0.68 -18.85
C ASN A 314 22.32 0.79 -19.27
N THR A 315 23.40 1.07 -20.00
CA THR A 315 23.72 2.43 -20.49
C THR A 315 22.83 2.89 -21.66
N GLN A 316 22.19 1.97 -22.38
CA GLN A 316 21.33 2.28 -23.54
C GLN A 316 19.92 2.77 -23.14
N ASN A 317 19.34 2.22 -22.07
CA ASN A 317 18.09 2.66 -21.45
C ASN A 317 18.40 3.14 -20.03
N PRO A 318 18.78 4.42 -19.83
CA PRO A 318 19.41 4.88 -18.60
C PRO A 318 18.64 4.45 -17.37
N ILE A 319 19.27 3.66 -16.50
CA ILE A 319 18.80 3.44 -15.13
C ILE A 319 19.00 4.74 -14.36
N THR A 320 17.99 5.17 -13.63
CA THR A 320 18.04 6.35 -12.77
C THR A 320 18.48 5.96 -11.36
N ASP A 321 19.03 6.90 -10.58
CA ASP A 321 19.34 6.63 -9.17
C ASP A 321 18.09 6.24 -8.36
N GLU A 322 16.91 6.73 -8.76
CA GLU A 322 15.61 6.34 -8.18
C GLU A 322 15.37 4.82 -8.27
N ASP A 323 15.78 4.17 -9.37
CA ASP A 323 15.64 2.73 -9.56
C ASP A 323 16.51 1.92 -8.56
N PHE A 324 17.69 2.43 -8.19
CA PHE A 324 18.56 1.79 -7.19
C PHE A 324 18.07 2.02 -5.76
N ILE A 325 17.51 3.20 -5.50
CA ILE A 325 17.00 3.55 -4.19
C ILE A 325 15.81 2.65 -3.82
N ALA A 326 14.95 2.31 -4.78
CA ALA A 326 13.80 1.42 -4.58
C ALA A 326 14.20 0.00 -4.11
N ILE A 327 15.43 -0.43 -4.36
CA ILE A 327 15.96 -1.74 -3.92
C ILE A 327 16.96 -1.63 -2.76
N SER A 328 17.07 -0.45 -2.15
CA SER A 328 17.97 -0.26 -1.01
C SER A 328 17.43 -0.93 0.25
N GLU A 329 18.34 -1.35 1.13
CA GLU A 329 18.01 -1.98 2.42
C GLU A 329 17.04 -1.12 3.24
N LYS A 330 17.25 0.20 3.28
CA LYS A 330 16.35 1.13 3.98
C LYS A 330 14.93 1.11 3.42
N VAL A 331 14.78 1.06 2.09
CA VAL A 331 13.45 0.99 1.45
C VAL A 331 12.80 -0.37 1.71
N MET A 332 13.57 -1.46 1.68
CA MET A 332 13.06 -2.78 2.05
C MET A 332 12.57 -2.79 3.49
N ASN A 333 13.34 -2.24 4.44
CA ASN A 333 12.94 -2.13 5.85
C ASN A 333 11.71 -1.22 6.03
N LEU A 334 11.60 -0.12 5.29
CA LEU A 334 10.38 0.71 5.29
C LEU A 334 9.17 -0.07 4.79
N ASN A 335 9.30 -0.84 3.70
CA ASN A 335 8.21 -1.64 3.17
C ASN A 335 7.80 -2.79 4.10
N LYS A 336 8.70 -3.26 4.99
CA LYS A 336 8.35 -4.18 6.08
C LYS A 336 7.53 -3.49 7.18
N LEU A 337 7.92 -2.27 7.58
CA LEU A 337 7.31 -1.54 8.70
C LEU A 337 6.02 -0.79 8.35
N LEU A 338 5.76 -0.52 7.07
CA LEU A 338 4.62 0.27 6.62
C LEU A 338 3.55 -0.65 6.02
N SER A 339 2.43 -0.81 6.73
CA SER A 339 1.30 -1.63 6.26
C SER A 339 0.51 -0.94 5.15
N GLU A 340 0.20 0.35 5.31
CA GLU A 340 -0.65 1.12 4.39
C GLU A 340 0.12 1.76 3.21
N ILE A 341 1.45 1.68 3.19
CA ILE A 341 2.30 2.33 2.18
C ILE A 341 3.34 1.35 1.65
N HIS A 342 3.56 1.31 0.33
CA HIS A 342 4.62 0.50 -0.27
C HIS A 342 5.39 1.27 -1.33
N ILE A 343 6.70 1.31 -1.16
CA ILE A 343 7.61 1.97 -2.08
C ILE A 343 7.92 1.02 -3.25
N LEU A 344 7.42 1.36 -4.43
CA LEU A 344 7.46 0.56 -5.64
C LEU A 344 8.79 0.66 -6.40
N LYS A 345 9.24 -0.45 -6.96
CA LYS A 345 10.29 -0.49 -7.98
C LYS A 345 9.74 -0.10 -9.34
N THR A 346 10.62 0.37 -10.22
CA THR A 346 10.21 0.69 -11.60
C THR A 346 9.82 -0.58 -12.35
N GLY A 347 8.59 -0.59 -12.89
CA GLY A 347 8.02 -1.73 -13.61
C GLY A 347 7.22 -2.69 -12.72
N GLU A 348 7.25 -2.50 -11.40
CA GLU A 348 6.36 -3.18 -10.45
C GLU A 348 4.91 -2.74 -10.69
N VAL A 349 3.96 -3.65 -10.47
CA VAL A 349 2.53 -3.36 -10.66
C VAL A 349 2.04 -2.35 -9.63
N GLU A 350 1.36 -1.30 -10.09
CA GLU A 350 0.69 -0.32 -9.24
C GLU A 350 -0.32 -1.01 -8.31
N ARG A 351 -0.36 -0.57 -7.05
CA ARG A 351 -1.20 -1.12 -5.98
C ARG A 351 -1.67 -0.01 -5.06
N ASP A 352 -2.68 -0.28 -4.24
CA ASP A 352 -3.12 0.70 -3.25
C ASP A 352 -2.03 0.97 -2.22
N GLY A 353 -1.91 2.24 -1.81
CA GLY A 353 -0.78 2.74 -1.01
C GLY A 353 0.59 2.71 -1.72
N GLY A 354 0.64 2.30 -2.99
CA GLY A 354 1.87 2.21 -3.78
C GLY A 354 2.43 3.58 -4.20
N LEU A 355 3.70 3.84 -3.86
CA LEU A 355 4.38 5.10 -4.17
C LEU A 355 5.75 4.84 -4.76
N THR A 356 6.20 5.59 -5.77
CA THR A 356 7.63 5.57 -6.12
C THR A 356 8.46 6.19 -4.99
N PRO A 357 9.78 5.93 -4.91
CA PRO A 357 10.64 6.55 -3.89
C PRO A 357 10.52 8.08 -3.89
N LEU A 358 10.41 8.70 -5.07
CA LEU A 358 10.20 10.14 -5.20
C LEU A 358 8.83 10.59 -4.66
N GLN A 359 7.76 9.85 -4.93
CA GLN A 359 6.43 10.19 -4.42
C GLN A 359 6.39 10.11 -2.90
N PHE A 360 6.95 9.05 -2.31
CA PHE A 360 7.05 8.87 -0.86
C PHE A 360 7.77 10.04 -0.20
N VAL A 361 8.95 10.40 -0.69
CA VAL A 361 9.72 11.56 -0.18
C VAL A 361 8.93 12.86 -0.30
N LYS A 362 8.25 13.08 -1.43
CA LYS A 362 7.46 14.31 -1.65
C LYS A 362 6.27 14.41 -0.72
N GLN A 363 5.57 13.31 -0.46
CA GLN A 363 4.45 13.28 0.48
C GLN A 363 4.93 13.48 1.92
N PHE A 364 6.06 12.88 2.30
CA PHE A 364 6.68 13.14 3.60
C PHE A 364 6.99 14.63 3.79
N LEU A 365 7.61 15.28 2.80
CA LEU A 365 7.89 16.71 2.84
C LEU A 365 6.62 17.58 2.93
N ILE A 366 5.52 17.16 2.32
CA ILE A 366 4.22 17.86 2.45
C ILE A 366 3.72 17.78 3.90
N VAL A 367 3.81 16.61 4.52
CA VAL A 367 3.42 16.40 5.92
C VAL A 367 4.35 17.15 6.89
N ASP A 368 5.63 17.28 6.54
CA ASP A 368 6.64 18.05 7.27
C ASP A 368 6.64 19.56 6.93
N ASN A 369 5.51 20.10 6.45
CA ASN A 369 5.31 21.52 6.16
C ASN A 369 6.31 22.13 5.15
N LYS A 370 6.82 21.33 4.21
CA LYS A 370 7.77 21.74 3.15
C LYS A 370 7.22 21.48 1.74
N PRO A 371 6.04 22.03 1.37
CA PRO A 371 5.40 21.76 0.09
C PRO A 371 6.13 22.34 -1.14
N GLY A 372 6.89 23.42 -0.96
CA GLY A 372 7.78 24.01 -1.95
C GLY A 372 8.99 23.12 -2.23
N GLN A 373 9.68 22.66 -1.20
CA GLN A 373 10.77 21.69 -1.34
C GLN A 373 10.25 20.38 -1.96
N SER A 374 9.08 19.88 -1.54
CA SER A 374 8.42 18.73 -2.16
C SER A 374 8.23 18.93 -3.67
N LYS A 375 7.73 20.10 -4.08
CA LYS A 375 7.48 20.38 -5.49
C LYS A 375 8.77 20.50 -6.32
N ASN A 376 9.79 21.13 -5.75
CA ASN A 376 11.09 21.36 -6.40
C ASN A 376 12.18 20.38 -5.93
N PHE A 377 11.77 19.20 -5.46
CA PHE A 377 12.70 18.23 -4.90
C PHE A 377 13.74 17.82 -5.95
N ASN A 378 15.00 17.96 -5.60
CA ASN A 378 16.11 17.56 -6.45
C ASN A 378 16.27 16.04 -6.39
N LYS A 379 16.08 15.36 -7.52
CA LYS A 379 16.21 13.90 -7.61
C LYS A 379 17.60 13.39 -7.19
N GLY A 380 18.64 14.22 -7.31
CA GLY A 380 19.99 13.86 -6.85
C GLY A 380 20.12 13.67 -5.34
N ASP A 381 19.20 14.25 -4.56
CA ASP A 381 19.22 14.18 -3.09
C ASP A 381 18.31 13.06 -2.54
N LEU A 382 17.72 12.25 -3.42
CA LEU A 382 16.68 11.28 -3.08
C LEU A 382 17.16 10.22 -2.07
N GLU A 383 18.35 9.65 -2.28
CA GLU A 383 18.93 8.64 -1.38
C GLU A 383 19.19 9.23 0.02
N THR A 384 19.74 10.45 0.06
CA THR A 384 20.02 11.15 1.31
C THR A 384 18.72 11.42 2.06
N GLN A 385 17.67 11.89 1.36
CA GLN A 385 16.39 12.21 1.97
C GLN A 385 15.67 10.96 2.50
N ILE A 386 15.71 9.82 1.79
CA ILE A 386 15.21 8.56 2.33
C ILE A 386 15.98 8.14 3.58
N GLY A 387 17.31 8.32 3.58
CA GLY A 387 18.13 8.06 4.76
C GLY A 387 17.72 8.91 5.98
N LEU A 388 17.38 10.18 5.76
CA LEU A 388 16.90 11.08 6.82
C LEU A 388 15.52 10.65 7.32
N ILE A 389 14.58 10.37 6.41
CA ILE A 389 13.23 9.90 6.76
C ILE A 389 13.31 8.60 7.56
N TYR A 390 14.10 7.63 7.10
CA TYR A 390 14.33 6.36 7.81
C TYR A 390 14.79 6.63 9.24
N SER A 391 15.80 7.48 9.41
CA SER A 391 16.33 7.82 10.74
C SER A 391 15.35 8.61 11.59
N GLU A 392 14.40 9.32 10.99
CA GLU A 392 13.36 10.08 11.67
C GLU A 392 12.27 9.16 12.22
N ILE A 393 11.82 8.19 11.43
CA ILE A 393 10.64 7.37 11.76
C ILE A 393 10.95 5.96 12.25
N VAL A 394 12.13 5.43 11.97
CA VAL A 394 12.53 4.08 12.37
C VAL A 394 13.49 4.16 13.56
N LEU A 395 13.27 3.29 14.53
CA LEU A 395 14.20 2.96 15.60
C LEU A 395 14.82 1.59 15.26
N GLN A 396 16.14 1.52 15.31
CA GLN A 396 16.89 0.29 15.10
C GLN A 396 17.73 0.01 16.35
N GLU A 397 17.50 -1.13 16.99
CA GLU A 397 18.20 -1.57 18.21
C GLU A 397 18.78 -2.98 17.99
N GLY A 398 19.99 -3.05 17.46
CA GLY A 398 20.58 -4.32 17.03
C GLY A 398 19.98 -4.77 15.69
N ASP A 399 19.44 -6.00 15.67
CA ASP A 399 18.79 -6.59 14.49
C ASP A 399 17.29 -6.25 14.41
N GLU A 400 16.67 -5.77 15.50
CA GLU A 400 15.26 -5.39 15.54
C GLU A 400 15.02 -3.98 14.96
N ILE A 401 13.98 -3.82 14.14
CA ILE A 401 13.54 -2.54 13.57
C ILE A 401 12.07 -2.27 13.92
N ARG A 402 11.75 -1.05 14.37
CA ARG A 402 10.37 -0.64 14.70
C ARG A 402 10.10 0.84 14.45
N LEU A 403 8.83 1.22 14.36
CA LEU A 403 8.42 2.63 14.26
C LEU A 403 8.60 3.37 15.60
N LYS A 404 8.91 4.67 15.54
CA LYS A 404 8.92 5.52 16.74
C LYS A 404 7.49 5.97 17.09
N SER A 405 7.29 6.32 18.37
CA SER A 405 5.96 6.71 18.91
C SER A 405 5.26 7.90 18.25
N LYS A 406 5.98 8.77 17.53
CA LYS A 406 5.40 9.90 16.77
C LYS A 406 5.23 9.60 15.28
N SER A 407 5.75 8.47 14.82
CA SER A 407 5.79 8.11 13.41
C SER A 407 4.42 7.72 12.89
N GLU A 408 3.59 7.08 13.72
CA GLU A 408 2.21 6.72 13.36
C GLU A 408 1.41 7.93 12.85
N GLU A 409 1.48 9.06 13.54
CA GLU A 409 0.76 10.27 13.12
C GLU A 409 1.24 10.78 11.76
N ILE A 410 2.54 10.67 11.48
CA ILE A 410 3.13 11.06 10.19
C ILE A 410 2.61 10.14 9.08
N ILE A 411 2.63 8.82 9.32
CA ILE A 411 2.15 7.84 8.33
C ILE A 411 0.65 8.03 8.04
N GLN A 412 -0.17 8.20 9.07
CA GLN A 412 -1.61 8.48 8.90
C GLN A 412 -1.86 9.76 8.10
N LYS A 413 -1.05 10.81 8.33
CA LYS A 413 -1.13 12.05 7.55
C LYS A 413 -0.74 11.82 6.08
N ILE A 414 0.26 10.98 5.80
CA ILE A 414 0.64 10.62 4.43
C ILE A 414 -0.51 9.89 3.74
N VAL A 415 -1.11 8.88 4.39
CA VAL A 415 -2.26 8.15 3.84
C VAL A 415 -3.44 9.11 3.58
N PHE A 416 -3.73 10.00 4.51
CA PHE A 416 -4.81 10.99 4.38
C PHE A 416 -4.63 11.95 3.19
N LEU A 417 -3.40 12.16 2.70
CA LEU A 417 -3.17 12.97 1.49
C LEU A 417 -3.92 12.42 0.27
N ASN A 418 -4.19 11.11 0.21
CA ASN A 418 -4.95 10.52 -0.88
C ASN A 418 -6.39 11.07 -0.96
N GLU A 419 -7.03 11.33 0.19
CA GLU A 419 -8.36 11.97 0.24
C GLU A 419 -8.31 13.39 -0.34
N VAL A 420 -7.29 14.16 0.07
CA VAL A 420 -7.11 15.56 -0.35
C VAL A 420 -6.76 15.65 -1.83
N GLU A 421 -5.90 14.76 -2.33
CA GLU A 421 -5.52 14.68 -3.74
C GLU A 421 -6.72 14.29 -4.62
N SER A 422 -7.53 13.32 -4.17
CA SER A 422 -8.75 12.91 -4.87
C SER A 422 -9.73 14.09 -5.02
N TRP A 423 -9.97 14.81 -3.93
CA TRP A 423 -10.80 16.01 -3.93
C TRP A 423 -10.23 17.09 -4.88
N TRP A 424 -8.92 17.38 -4.79
CA TRP A 424 -8.26 18.36 -5.65
C TRP A 424 -8.39 18.01 -7.13
N LYS A 425 -8.19 16.74 -7.50
CA LYS A 425 -8.35 16.24 -8.87
C LYS A 425 -9.79 16.42 -9.36
N LYS A 426 -10.78 16.08 -8.54
CA LYS A 426 -12.21 16.25 -8.87
C LYS A 426 -12.54 17.72 -9.12
N LYS A 427 -12.23 18.59 -8.16
CA LYS A 427 -12.45 20.05 -8.27
C LYS A 427 -11.74 20.65 -9.49
N ASN A 428 -10.51 20.22 -9.78
CA ASN A 428 -9.77 20.69 -10.96
C ASN A 428 -10.30 20.14 -12.30
N ARG A 429 -11.02 19.02 -12.32
CA ARG A 429 -11.71 18.56 -13.55
C ARG A 429 -12.94 19.41 -13.84
N GLU A 430 -13.63 19.85 -12.79
CA GLU A 430 -14.86 20.65 -12.87
C GLU A 430 -14.59 22.14 -13.13
N THR A 431 -13.36 22.62 -12.89
CA THR A 431 -12.95 24.00 -13.14
C THR A 431 -12.68 24.24 -14.64
N THR A 432 -13.47 25.13 -15.26
CA THR A 432 -13.39 25.46 -16.70
C THR A 432 -12.17 26.30 -17.06
N GLU A 433 -11.83 27.33 -16.28
CA GLU A 433 -10.65 28.18 -16.47
C GLU A 433 -9.69 28.04 -15.29
N LYS A 434 -8.54 27.41 -15.54
CA LYS A 434 -7.53 27.10 -14.51
C LYS A 434 -6.51 28.22 -14.38
N ASP A 435 -6.45 28.84 -13.21
CA ASP A 435 -5.45 29.83 -12.85
C ASP A 435 -4.12 29.19 -12.39
N LEU A 436 -3.17 30.01 -11.90
CA LEU A 436 -1.89 29.51 -11.38
C LEU A 436 -2.06 28.67 -10.12
N ILE A 437 -3.00 29.00 -9.24
CA ILE A 437 -3.26 28.27 -7.99
C ILE A 437 -3.77 26.87 -8.34
N ASP A 438 -4.75 26.78 -9.25
CA ASP A 438 -5.32 25.50 -9.69
C ASP A 438 -4.26 24.56 -10.28
N ARG A 439 -3.27 25.13 -11.00
CA ARG A 439 -2.22 24.36 -11.67
C ARG A 439 -1.06 23.98 -10.75
N TYR A 440 -0.75 24.82 -9.77
CA TYR A 440 0.55 24.78 -9.09
C TYR A 440 0.49 24.72 -7.57
N ALA A 441 -0.65 24.98 -6.94
CA ALA A 441 -0.73 25.09 -5.49
C ALA A 441 -1.13 23.79 -4.77
N LYS A 442 -1.30 22.66 -5.48
CA LYS A 442 -1.73 21.37 -4.90
C LYS A 442 -0.99 21.02 -3.62
N ASN A 443 0.34 20.93 -3.66
CA ASN A 443 1.16 20.58 -2.50
C ASN A 443 0.99 21.56 -1.33
N TYR A 444 0.81 22.85 -1.62
CA TYR A 444 0.64 23.88 -0.59
C TYR A 444 -0.71 23.73 0.08
N PHE A 445 -1.74 23.46 -0.71
CA PHE A 445 -3.07 23.17 -0.20
C PHE A 445 -3.10 21.87 0.60
N GLU A 446 -2.42 20.83 0.14
CA GLU A 446 -2.24 19.57 0.87
C GLU A 446 -1.60 19.82 2.25
N SER A 447 -0.46 20.52 2.31
CA SER A 447 0.15 20.90 3.60
C SER A 447 -0.76 21.79 4.45
N PHE A 448 -1.48 22.74 3.82
CA PHE A 448 -2.44 23.61 4.52
C PHE A 448 -3.56 22.81 5.19
N VAL A 449 -4.11 21.81 4.50
CA VAL A 449 -5.12 20.90 5.04
C VAL A 449 -4.53 20.01 6.14
N ILE A 450 -3.33 19.46 5.96
CA ILE A 450 -2.65 18.62 6.96
C ILE A 450 -2.39 19.39 8.26
N LYS A 451 -2.11 20.68 8.19
CA LYS A 451 -1.99 21.52 9.40
C LYS A 451 -3.30 21.59 10.21
N HIS A 452 -4.44 21.35 9.58
CA HIS A 452 -5.77 21.29 10.21
C HIS A 452 -6.29 19.86 10.35
N TYR A 453 -5.42 18.86 10.24
CA TYR A 453 -5.80 17.44 10.23
C TYR A 453 -6.76 17.07 11.36
N GLU A 454 -6.51 17.52 12.60
CA GLU A 454 -7.37 17.21 13.75
C GLU A 454 -8.83 17.71 13.60
N ASN A 455 -9.04 18.81 12.87
CA ASN A 455 -10.38 19.35 12.63
C ASN A 455 -11.17 18.53 11.59
N ILE A 456 -10.47 17.77 10.75
CA ILE A 456 -11.00 17.23 9.49
C ILE A 456 -11.01 15.71 9.45
N ALA A 457 -10.01 15.06 10.05
CA ALA A 457 -9.76 13.63 9.91
C ALA A 457 -10.98 12.76 10.24
N ASP A 458 -11.77 13.17 11.24
CA ASP A 458 -12.97 12.47 11.70
C ASP A 458 -14.28 13.19 11.33
N ALA A 459 -14.21 14.29 10.58
CA ALA A 459 -15.37 15.13 10.30
C ALA A 459 -16.27 14.53 9.21
N GLU A 460 -17.58 14.58 9.41
CA GLU A 460 -18.52 14.21 8.36
C GLU A 460 -18.56 15.24 7.23
N GLY A 461 -18.60 14.76 5.99
CA GLY A 461 -18.68 15.64 4.81
C GLY A 461 -17.39 16.41 4.53
N LYS A 462 -16.22 15.80 4.79
CA LYS A 462 -14.87 16.35 4.56
C LYS A 462 -14.71 17.09 3.23
N GLU A 463 -15.30 16.60 2.13
CA GLU A 463 -15.24 17.28 0.82
C GLU A 463 -15.68 18.75 0.89
N ARG A 464 -16.74 19.05 1.65
CA ARG A 464 -17.21 20.44 1.83
C ARG A 464 -16.28 21.25 2.73
N ILE A 465 -15.60 20.59 3.67
CA ILE A 465 -14.60 21.24 4.52
C ILE A 465 -13.36 21.58 3.67
N PHE A 466 -12.94 20.69 2.77
CA PHE A 466 -11.88 20.97 1.79
C PHE A 466 -12.22 22.15 0.89
N GLU A 467 -13.48 22.26 0.42
CA GLU A 467 -13.94 23.45 -0.32
C GLU A 467 -13.76 24.74 0.48
N VAL A 468 -14.21 24.76 1.73
CA VAL A 468 -14.08 25.93 2.62
C VAL A 468 -12.62 26.32 2.83
N TYR A 469 -11.75 25.33 3.10
CA TYR A 469 -10.31 25.59 3.25
C TYR A 469 -9.65 26.04 1.95
N PHE A 470 -10.10 25.52 0.81
CA PHE A 470 -9.56 25.92 -0.48
C PHE A 470 -9.89 27.37 -0.80
N GLU A 471 -11.14 27.80 -0.55
CA GLU A 471 -11.50 29.22 -0.68
C GLU A 471 -10.62 30.09 0.22
N LYS A 472 -10.31 29.64 1.44
CA LYS A 472 -9.51 30.41 2.39
C LYS A 472 -8.07 30.52 1.95
N PHE A 473 -7.51 29.38 1.57
CA PHE A 473 -6.20 29.28 0.99
C PHE A 473 -6.08 30.18 -0.24
N LYS A 474 -7.08 30.16 -1.13
CA LYS A 474 -7.15 30.97 -2.35
C LYS A 474 -7.26 32.47 -2.02
N GLU A 475 -8.05 32.87 -1.04
CA GLU A 475 -8.17 34.26 -0.58
C GLU A 475 -6.82 34.80 -0.06
N ILE A 476 -6.12 34.02 0.77
CA ILE A 476 -4.86 34.44 1.38
C ILE A 476 -3.77 34.55 0.32
N ILE A 477 -3.59 33.50 -0.49
CA ILE A 477 -2.54 33.50 -1.51
C ILE A 477 -2.79 34.56 -2.58
N SER A 478 -4.05 34.85 -2.92
CA SER A 478 -4.40 35.90 -3.92
C SER A 478 -4.00 37.31 -3.51
N LYS A 479 -3.77 37.56 -2.21
CA LYS A 479 -3.25 38.84 -1.70
C LYS A 479 -1.73 38.93 -1.74
N LYS A 480 -1.05 37.84 -2.07
CA LYS A 480 0.41 37.76 -2.18
C LYS A 480 0.83 37.91 -3.63
N GLU A 481 2.05 38.38 -3.84
CA GLU A 481 2.66 38.33 -5.16
C GLU A 481 3.24 36.93 -5.39
N TYR A 482 2.71 36.22 -6.38
CA TYR A 482 3.20 34.89 -6.74
C TYR A 482 3.27 34.70 -8.24
N ASN A 483 4.20 33.87 -8.64
CA ASN A 483 4.30 33.33 -9.99
C ASN A 483 4.56 31.82 -9.91
N TYR A 484 4.77 31.18 -11.06
CA TYR A 484 5.05 29.75 -11.12
C TYR A 484 6.20 29.30 -10.20
N ASN A 485 7.29 30.07 -10.11
CA ASN A 485 8.45 29.73 -9.29
C ASN A 485 8.18 29.94 -7.80
N SER A 486 7.22 30.78 -7.41
CA SER A 486 6.89 30.99 -6.00
C SER A 486 6.41 29.70 -5.33
N PHE A 487 5.70 28.83 -6.05
CA PHE A 487 5.24 27.52 -5.56
C PHE A 487 6.36 26.48 -5.39
N LYS A 488 7.62 26.84 -5.62
CA LYS A 488 8.80 25.98 -5.44
C LYS A 488 9.60 26.35 -4.18
N ASN A 489 9.09 27.27 -3.36
CA ASN A 489 9.81 27.81 -2.20
C ASN A 489 8.90 27.87 -0.97
N ASP A 490 9.28 27.17 0.10
CA ASP A 490 8.50 27.08 1.35
C ASP A 490 8.25 28.44 2.02
N ASN A 491 9.00 29.49 1.69
CA ASN A 491 8.74 30.84 2.20
C ASN A 491 7.33 31.33 1.88
N LEU A 492 6.82 31.08 0.66
CA LEU A 492 5.45 31.46 0.32
C LEU A 492 4.43 30.67 1.16
N TYR A 493 4.71 29.39 1.42
CA TYR A 493 3.84 28.58 2.28
C TYR A 493 3.83 29.10 3.72
N ASN A 494 5.01 29.39 4.28
CA ASN A 494 5.15 29.98 5.61
C ASN A 494 4.39 31.31 5.71
N GLU A 495 4.48 32.16 4.68
CA GLU A 495 3.71 33.41 4.65
C GLU A 495 2.19 33.22 4.62
N ILE A 496 1.70 32.19 3.90
CA ILE A 496 0.27 31.84 3.86
C ILE A 496 -0.19 31.39 5.23
N ILE A 497 0.61 30.54 5.88
CA ILE A 497 0.33 30.02 7.22
C ILE A 497 0.37 31.12 8.27
N ASP A 498 1.40 31.97 8.27
CA ASP A 498 1.52 33.10 9.20
C ASP A 498 0.35 34.07 9.05
N GLU A 499 -0.07 34.35 7.80
CA GLU A 499 -1.22 35.22 7.54
C GLU A 499 -2.53 34.57 8.00
N TYR A 500 -2.66 33.26 7.79
CA TYR A 500 -3.80 32.50 8.27
C TYR A 500 -3.88 32.51 9.80
N GLU A 501 -2.76 32.26 10.50
CA GLU A 501 -2.68 32.28 11.97
C GLU A 501 -2.95 33.69 12.53
N LYS A 502 -2.42 34.75 11.90
CA LYS A 502 -2.75 36.14 12.27
C LYS A 502 -4.23 36.45 12.10
N GLN A 503 -4.86 35.94 11.05
CA GLN A 503 -6.31 36.09 10.86
C GLN A 503 -7.10 35.34 11.93
N ILE A 504 -6.61 34.18 12.39
CA ILE A 504 -7.20 33.48 13.55
C ILE A 504 -7.09 34.33 14.81
N GLU A 505 -5.88 34.74 15.20
CA GLU A 505 -5.66 35.52 16.42
C GLU A 505 -6.51 36.79 16.46
N ASN A 506 -6.57 37.53 15.35
CA ASN A 506 -7.37 38.75 15.27
C ASN A 506 -8.90 38.50 15.29
N ASN A 507 -9.37 37.39 14.71
CA ASN A 507 -10.80 37.07 14.67
C ASN A 507 -11.32 36.44 15.97
N VAL A 508 -10.48 35.70 16.70
CA VAL A 508 -10.81 35.09 18.00
C VAL A 508 -10.93 36.16 19.09
N VAL A 509 -10.06 37.18 19.06
CA VAL A 509 -9.93 38.20 20.11
C VAL A 509 -10.98 39.33 19.99
N ASN A 510 -11.59 39.58 18.82
CA ASN A 510 -12.33 40.85 18.58
C ASN A 510 -13.79 40.77 18.06
N LYS A 511 -14.46 39.61 18.04
CA LYS A 511 -15.90 39.54 17.74
C LYS A 511 -16.72 38.97 18.89
N ASN A 512 -17.55 39.81 19.50
CA ASN A 512 -18.67 39.37 20.31
C ASN A 512 -19.59 38.52 19.41
N LEU A 513 -19.81 37.26 19.80
CA LEU A 513 -20.86 36.41 19.25
C LEU A 513 -22.20 36.94 19.74
N ASP A 514 -22.61 38.09 19.22
CA ASP A 514 -23.84 38.75 19.60
C ASP A 514 -25.07 38.10 18.95
N ASP A 515 -26.26 38.52 19.41
CA ASP A 515 -27.53 38.03 18.88
C ASP A 515 -27.65 38.28 17.37
N VAL A 516 -26.96 39.28 16.82
CA VAL A 516 -26.97 39.58 15.38
C VAL A 516 -26.26 38.48 14.58
N TYR A 517 -25.10 38.01 15.04
CA TYR A 517 -24.41 36.88 14.44
C TYR A 517 -25.27 35.61 14.52
N ILE A 518 -25.82 35.30 15.69
CA ILE A 518 -26.63 34.09 15.90
C ILE A 518 -27.86 34.08 15.00
N ASN A 519 -28.60 35.19 14.92
CA ASN A 519 -29.78 35.31 14.05
C ASN A 519 -29.43 35.12 12.56
N LYS A 520 -28.26 35.62 12.13
CA LYS A 520 -27.79 35.41 10.76
C LYS A 520 -27.40 33.95 10.50
N LEU A 521 -26.78 33.28 11.48
CA LEU A 521 -26.42 31.88 11.36
C LEU A 521 -27.68 31.00 11.30
N ILE A 522 -28.65 31.21 12.18
CA ILE A 522 -29.95 30.50 12.18
C ILE A 522 -30.61 30.63 10.81
N LYS A 523 -30.70 31.86 10.29
CA LYS A 523 -31.28 32.10 8.96
C LYS A 523 -30.51 31.34 7.87
N PHE A 524 -29.18 31.44 7.88
CA PHE A 524 -28.34 30.75 6.89
C PHE A 524 -28.52 29.23 6.91
N LEU A 525 -28.56 28.61 8.08
CA LEU A 525 -28.74 27.17 8.21
C LEU A 525 -30.15 26.73 7.80
N ASN A 526 -31.20 27.50 8.14
CA ASN A 526 -32.56 27.22 7.70
C ASN A 526 -32.75 27.39 6.17
N ASP A 527 -32.03 28.34 5.56
CA ASP A 527 -32.03 28.54 4.11
C ASP A 527 -31.25 27.43 3.36
N ASN A 528 -30.43 26.64 4.07
CA ASN A 528 -29.62 25.54 3.54
C ASN A 528 -29.86 24.26 4.36
N PRO A 529 -31.06 23.66 4.30
CA PRO A 529 -31.39 22.50 5.10
C PRO A 529 -30.52 21.30 4.70
N ASP A 530 -29.57 20.95 5.57
CA ASP A 530 -28.67 19.82 5.42
C ASP A 530 -28.33 19.27 6.82
N SER A 531 -28.17 17.96 6.96
CA SER A 531 -27.78 17.35 8.24
C SER A 531 -26.32 17.61 8.62
N LYS A 532 -25.46 18.00 7.65
CA LYS A 532 -24.01 18.19 7.85
C LYS A 532 -23.66 19.60 8.36
N TYR A 533 -24.27 19.99 9.47
CA TYR A 533 -24.18 21.35 10.03
C TYR A 533 -22.76 21.86 10.28
N GLN A 534 -21.81 20.99 10.65
CA GLN A 534 -20.42 21.40 10.91
C GLN A 534 -19.79 22.05 9.67
N SER A 535 -19.99 21.45 8.49
CA SER A 535 -19.51 22.00 7.22
C SER A 535 -20.15 23.35 6.88
N LEU A 536 -21.45 23.49 7.14
CA LEU A 536 -22.21 24.73 6.90
C LEU A 536 -21.79 25.84 7.87
N ILE A 537 -21.56 25.50 9.14
CA ILE A 537 -21.09 26.44 10.15
C ILE A 537 -19.69 26.92 9.76
N LEU A 538 -18.77 26.03 9.39
CA LEU A 538 -17.45 26.41 8.89
C LEU A 538 -17.54 27.36 7.70
N LYS A 539 -18.43 27.07 6.74
CA LYS A 539 -18.70 27.94 5.60
C LYS A 539 -19.28 29.30 5.99
N PHE A 540 -20.22 29.34 6.94
CA PHE A 540 -20.78 30.59 7.44
C PHE A 540 -19.73 31.42 8.19
N ASN A 541 -18.86 30.74 8.92
CA ASN A 541 -17.80 31.30 9.75
C ASN A 541 -16.61 31.82 8.97
N TYR A 542 -16.42 31.30 7.75
CA TYR A 542 -15.33 31.59 6.83
C TYR A 542 -14.78 33.04 6.87
N ASP A 543 -15.64 34.06 6.76
CA ASP A 543 -15.30 35.49 6.75
C ASP A 543 -15.68 36.22 8.06
N LYS A 544 -16.30 35.49 8.99
CA LYS A 544 -16.89 36.03 10.20
C LYS A 544 -16.04 35.71 11.41
N ILE A 545 -15.89 34.44 11.76
CA ILE A 545 -15.29 34.00 13.03
C ILE A 545 -14.56 32.72 12.75
N GLN A 546 -13.28 32.67 13.10
CA GLN A 546 -12.46 31.50 12.90
C GLN A 546 -12.27 30.80 14.24
N MET A 547 -12.62 29.52 14.32
CA MET A 547 -12.49 28.71 15.52
C MET A 547 -11.94 27.34 15.12
N ASP A 548 -10.97 26.85 15.87
CA ASP A 548 -10.50 25.47 15.74
C ASP A 548 -11.34 24.52 16.59
N ASN A 549 -11.25 23.22 16.31
CA ASN A 549 -11.98 22.17 17.02
C ASN A 549 -13.51 22.43 17.10
N ILE A 550 -14.10 22.92 16.00
CA ILE A 550 -15.55 23.10 15.92
C ILE A 550 -16.24 21.74 15.92
N ARG A 551 -17.23 21.62 16.81
CA ARG A 551 -18.14 20.47 16.89
C ARG A 551 -19.58 20.96 17.00
N VAL A 552 -20.51 20.14 16.54
CA VAL A 552 -21.94 20.47 16.51
C VAL A 552 -22.72 19.46 17.34
N ILE A 553 -23.63 19.95 18.17
CA ILE A 553 -24.59 19.14 18.91
C ILE A 553 -25.99 19.55 18.49
N ARG A 554 -26.74 18.59 17.96
CA ARG A 554 -28.09 18.81 17.46
C ARG A 554 -29.13 18.39 18.50
N ARG A 555 -30.07 19.29 18.82
CA ARG A 555 -31.17 19.06 19.75
C ARG A 555 -32.51 19.26 19.04
N VAL A 556 -33.34 18.22 18.96
CA VAL A 556 -34.68 18.30 18.34
C VAL A 556 -35.73 18.24 19.43
N ASN A 557 -36.64 19.23 19.46
CA ASN A 557 -37.69 19.35 20.47
C ASN A 557 -37.15 19.19 21.91
N GLY A 558 -35.97 19.77 22.18
CA GLY A 558 -35.29 19.71 23.48
C GLY A 558 -34.51 18.42 23.78
N ASN A 559 -34.45 17.46 22.86
CA ASN A 559 -33.72 16.19 23.04
C ASN A 559 -32.44 16.13 22.20
N ILE A 560 -31.32 15.75 22.82
CA ILE A 560 -30.05 15.54 22.13
C ILE A 560 -30.20 14.36 21.17
N MET A 561 -29.89 14.57 19.89
CA MET A 561 -30.14 13.57 18.86
C MET A 561 -29.03 12.55 18.74
N GLU A 562 -27.79 12.94 19.00
CA GLU A 562 -26.59 12.13 18.80
C GLU A 562 -25.66 12.26 20.00
N SER A 563 -25.00 11.16 20.33
CA SER A 563 -23.89 11.18 21.29
C SER A 563 -22.71 11.91 20.67
N PHE A 564 -21.78 12.37 21.49
CA PHE A 564 -20.60 13.09 21.00
C PHE A 564 -19.46 12.10 20.78
N TYR A 565 -19.08 11.85 19.53
CA TYR A 565 -17.92 11.03 19.23
C TYR A 565 -16.63 11.79 19.51
N LEU A 566 -15.68 11.10 20.15
CA LEU A 566 -14.31 11.55 20.31
C LEU A 566 -13.50 11.20 19.06
N SER A 567 -12.26 11.71 18.98
CA SER A 567 -11.38 11.38 17.86
C SER A 567 -11.21 9.87 17.72
N SER A 568 -11.21 9.36 16.48
CA SER A 568 -10.99 7.94 16.19
C SER A 568 -9.69 7.41 16.81
N LYS A 569 -8.68 8.27 16.92
CA LYS A 569 -7.40 7.99 17.59
C LYS A 569 -7.53 7.52 19.03
N THR A 570 -8.56 7.96 19.75
CA THR A 570 -8.80 7.54 21.15
C THR A 570 -8.99 6.03 21.27
N PHE A 571 -9.50 5.40 20.21
CA PHE A 571 -9.69 3.96 20.14
C PHE A 571 -8.61 3.31 19.29
N SER A 572 -8.16 3.94 18.20
CA SER A 572 -7.10 3.38 17.36
C SER A 572 -5.77 3.15 18.08
N GLU A 573 -5.42 4.01 19.04
CA GLU A 573 -4.25 3.79 19.91
C GLU A 573 -4.29 2.43 20.62
N LEU A 574 -5.48 1.93 20.96
CA LEU A 574 -5.64 0.67 21.69
C LEU A 574 -5.29 -0.55 20.84
N TYR A 575 -5.28 -0.44 19.52
CA TYR A 575 -5.02 -1.60 18.65
C TYR A 575 -3.82 -1.41 17.71
N GLN A 576 -3.53 -0.18 17.29
CA GLN A 576 -2.47 0.10 16.32
C GLN A 576 -1.07 -0.29 16.82
N ASN A 577 -0.85 -0.26 18.13
CA ASN A 577 0.44 -0.57 18.77
C ASN A 577 0.48 -1.93 19.48
N LEU A 578 -0.65 -2.62 19.53
CA LEU A 578 -0.67 -3.96 20.12
C LEU A 578 -0.08 -4.99 19.17
N SER A 579 0.00 -4.67 17.88
CA SER A 579 0.19 -5.64 16.82
C SER A 579 -0.76 -6.82 17.07
N ILE A 580 -2.07 -6.55 17.00
CA ILE A 580 -3.10 -7.52 17.40
C ILE A 580 -2.95 -8.83 16.63
N GLU A 581 -2.62 -8.74 15.34
CA GLU A 581 -2.21 -9.85 14.48
C GLU A 581 -1.08 -10.62 15.17
N ASP A 582 0.07 -9.99 15.46
CA ASP A 582 1.17 -10.56 16.27
C ASP A 582 0.79 -11.25 17.58
N ARG A 583 -0.21 -10.76 18.30
CA ARG A 583 -0.51 -11.29 19.63
C ARG A 583 -1.47 -12.45 19.60
N LEU A 584 -2.50 -12.35 18.74
CA LEU A 584 -3.35 -13.47 18.37
C LEU A 584 -2.49 -14.62 17.88
N THR A 585 -1.43 -14.26 17.16
CA THR A 585 -0.52 -15.22 16.63
C THR A 585 0.20 -16.07 17.62
N ASN A 586 0.97 -15.47 18.49
CA ASN A 586 1.95 -16.25 19.25
C ASN A 586 1.39 -16.82 20.53
N ASP A 587 0.06 -16.84 20.63
CA ASP A 587 -0.65 -17.01 21.89
C ASP A 587 -0.07 -16.08 22.97
N LYS A 588 0.36 -14.88 22.54
CA LYS A 588 0.94 -13.87 23.42
C LYS A 588 -0.22 -13.14 24.05
N GLU A 589 -0.55 -13.56 25.27
CA GLU A 589 -1.54 -12.88 26.09
C GLU A 589 -1.36 -11.36 26.00
N ILE A 590 -2.42 -10.70 25.54
CA ILE A 590 -2.57 -9.26 25.69
C ILE A 590 -2.72 -9.01 27.19
N LYS A 591 -1.82 -8.22 27.75
CA LYS A 591 -1.77 -7.90 29.16
C LYS A 591 -2.05 -6.42 29.32
N GLU A 592 -2.49 -6.06 30.52
CA GLU A 592 -2.75 -4.66 30.85
C GLU A 592 -1.52 -3.76 30.63
N SER A 593 -0.30 -4.32 30.74
CA SER A 593 0.97 -3.60 30.50
C SER A 593 1.22 -3.19 29.05
N ASP A 594 0.46 -3.73 28.09
CA ASP A 594 0.61 -3.44 26.67
C ASP A 594 -0.13 -2.19 26.23
N PHE A 595 -0.98 -1.68 27.11
CA PHE A 595 -1.72 -0.46 26.93
C PHE A 595 -1.07 0.65 27.73
N LYS A 596 -1.23 1.88 27.24
CA LYS A 596 -0.88 3.06 28.03
C LYS A 596 -1.74 3.09 29.28
N THR A 597 -1.17 3.61 30.36
CA THR A 597 -1.98 3.94 31.52
C THR A 597 -3.01 5.00 31.13
N PHE A 598 -4.16 5.03 31.82
CA PHE A 598 -5.23 5.96 31.47
C PHE A 598 -4.73 7.42 31.35
N SER A 599 -3.93 7.89 32.30
CA SER A 599 -3.34 9.24 32.30
C SER A 599 -2.41 9.54 31.12
N GLU A 600 -1.88 8.51 30.45
CA GLU A 600 -0.99 8.63 29.29
C GLU A 600 -1.71 8.35 27.96
N SER A 601 -2.96 7.90 28.02
CA SER A 601 -3.76 7.51 26.85
C SER A 601 -4.21 8.69 26.01
N THR A 602 -4.45 8.43 24.73
CA THR A 602 -5.07 9.39 23.81
C THR A 602 -6.49 9.74 24.25
N LEU A 603 -7.23 8.81 24.86
CA LEU A 603 -8.55 9.09 25.44
C LEU A 603 -8.48 10.18 26.52
N TYR A 604 -7.54 10.09 27.46
CA TYR A 604 -7.39 11.09 28.51
C TYR A 604 -7.06 12.48 27.94
N ASN A 605 -6.13 12.53 26.99
CA ASN A 605 -5.75 13.78 26.31
C ASN A 605 -6.94 14.41 25.56
N GLU A 606 -7.77 13.58 24.93
CA GLU A 606 -8.97 14.04 24.23
C GLU A 606 -10.05 14.53 25.22
N LEU A 607 -10.17 13.90 26.40
CA LEU A 607 -11.14 14.31 27.43
C LEU A 607 -10.80 15.63 28.13
N ILE A 608 -9.52 16.01 28.18
CA ILE A 608 -9.09 17.35 28.66
C ILE A 608 -9.09 18.40 27.54
N LYS A 609 -9.36 18.00 26.28
CA LYS A 609 -9.36 18.90 25.13
C LYS A 609 -10.49 19.92 25.24
N LYS A 610 -10.23 21.12 24.72
CA LYS A 610 -11.21 22.20 24.63
C LYS A 610 -11.79 22.26 23.23
N TYR A 611 -13.11 22.29 23.15
CA TYR A 611 -13.88 22.33 21.92
C TYR A 611 -14.64 23.64 21.78
N ASN A 612 -14.93 24.00 20.54
CA ASN A 612 -15.88 25.07 20.24
C ASN A 612 -17.20 24.45 19.77
N ILE A 613 -18.16 24.38 20.69
CA ILE A 613 -19.41 23.62 20.47
C ILE A 613 -20.53 24.56 20.04
N TYR A 614 -21.13 24.23 18.89
CA TYR A 614 -22.38 24.81 18.42
C TYR A 614 -23.54 23.89 18.77
N VAL A 615 -24.41 24.32 19.68
CA VAL A 615 -25.66 23.62 20.01
C VAL A 615 -26.77 24.18 19.14
N ILE A 616 -27.36 23.35 18.29
CA ILE A 616 -28.41 23.74 17.34
C ILE A 616 -29.74 23.19 17.82
N ASP A 617 -30.66 24.10 18.12
CA ASP A 617 -32.04 23.78 18.52
C ASP A 617 -32.96 23.76 17.32
N VAL A 618 -33.58 22.62 17.12
CA VAL A 618 -34.51 22.34 16.03
C VAL A 618 -35.87 22.03 16.62
N GLU A 619 -36.91 22.71 16.15
CA GLU A 619 -38.29 22.31 16.38
C GLU A 619 -38.81 21.55 15.15
N GLU A 620 -39.43 20.41 15.40
CA GLU A 620 -40.05 19.57 14.36
C GLU A 620 -41.56 19.66 14.50
N ASP A 621 -42.25 20.07 13.43
CA ASP A 621 -43.70 20.14 13.42
C ASP A 621 -44.38 18.78 13.17
N SER A 622 -45.71 18.73 13.25
CA SER A 622 -46.49 17.50 13.06
C SER A 622 -46.38 16.90 11.64
N THR A 623 -45.76 17.60 10.69
CA THR A 623 -45.52 17.12 9.32
C THR A 623 -44.09 16.63 9.11
N GLY A 624 -43.26 16.63 10.16
CA GLY A 624 -41.85 16.26 10.10
C GLY A 624 -40.95 17.37 9.54
N LYS A 625 -41.46 18.60 9.45
CA LYS A 625 -40.67 19.74 8.98
C LYS A 625 -39.87 20.30 10.14
N GLU A 626 -38.56 20.35 9.93
CA GLU A 626 -37.60 20.87 10.89
C GLU A 626 -37.33 22.36 10.67
N LEU A 627 -37.23 23.10 11.77
CA LEU A 627 -36.84 24.51 11.77
C LEU A 627 -35.87 24.77 12.92
N ILE A 628 -34.72 25.36 12.61
CA ILE A 628 -33.77 25.82 13.62
C ILE A 628 -34.33 27.06 14.29
N THR A 629 -34.54 27.00 15.60
CA THR A 629 -35.14 28.09 16.40
C THR A 629 -34.10 28.83 17.22
N HIS A 630 -33.03 28.15 17.64
CA HIS A 630 -31.99 28.74 18.48
C HIS A 630 -30.62 28.10 18.23
N ILE A 631 -29.55 28.86 18.46
CA ILE A 631 -28.17 28.35 18.45
C ILE A 631 -27.43 28.91 19.66
N THR A 632 -26.85 28.03 20.46
CA THR A 632 -25.97 28.40 21.58
C THR A 632 -24.53 28.00 21.26
N ILE A 633 -23.57 28.88 21.55
CA ILE A 633 -22.15 28.61 21.29
C ILE A 633 -21.42 28.55 22.62
N LYS A 634 -20.82 27.40 22.93
CA LYS A 634 -19.95 27.22 24.10
C LYS A 634 -18.49 27.21 23.61
N ARG A 635 -17.74 28.28 23.93
CA ARG A 635 -16.30 28.40 23.60
C ARG A 635 -15.44 27.72 24.64
N ASP A 636 -14.27 27.24 24.21
CA ASP A 636 -13.28 26.59 25.10
C ASP A 636 -13.90 25.53 26.02
N PHE A 637 -14.95 24.87 25.51
CA PHE A 637 -15.81 23.99 26.27
C PHE A 637 -15.08 22.67 26.48
N ASN A 638 -14.97 22.28 27.74
CA ASN A 638 -14.57 20.95 28.13
C ASN A 638 -15.77 20.25 28.78
N PHE A 639 -15.91 18.96 28.53
CA PHE A 639 -16.99 18.18 29.11
C PHE A 639 -16.81 17.95 30.61
N ASN A 640 -15.65 18.29 31.19
CA ASN A 640 -15.26 18.14 32.59
C ASN A 640 -15.54 16.72 33.14
N LEU A 641 -15.50 15.71 32.26
CA LEU A 641 -15.73 14.31 32.59
C LEU A 641 -14.77 13.81 33.67
N LEU A 642 -13.54 14.33 33.67
CA LEU A 642 -12.51 13.95 34.63
C LEU A 642 -12.64 14.67 35.97
N ASP A 643 -13.38 15.78 36.06
CA ASP A 643 -13.55 16.48 37.34
C ASP A 643 -14.50 15.74 38.27
N GLU A 644 -15.58 15.18 37.71
CA GLU A 644 -16.65 14.54 38.48
C GLU A 644 -16.68 13.01 38.31
N TYR A 645 -16.19 12.49 37.18
CA TYR A 645 -16.31 11.08 36.82
C TYR A 645 -14.97 10.40 36.49
N SER A 646 -13.81 10.96 36.87
CA SER A 646 -12.50 10.37 36.51
C SER A 646 -12.38 8.89 36.86
N GLU A 647 -12.78 8.47 38.07
CA GLU A 647 -12.71 7.07 38.48
C GLU A 647 -13.59 6.18 37.58
N LYS A 648 -14.80 6.64 37.25
CA LYS A 648 -15.72 5.90 36.37
C LYS A 648 -15.18 5.82 34.94
N VAL A 649 -14.63 6.91 34.41
CA VAL A 649 -14.04 6.92 33.06
C VAL A 649 -12.80 6.05 32.98
N GLN A 650 -11.93 6.10 33.99
CA GLN A 650 -10.77 5.22 34.08
C GLN A 650 -11.19 3.76 34.13
N GLN A 651 -12.26 3.44 34.87
CA GLN A 651 -12.84 2.11 34.92
C GLN A 651 -13.36 1.67 33.55
N LEU A 652 -14.08 2.54 32.82
CA LEU A 652 -14.57 2.23 31.46
C LEU A 652 -13.42 2.04 30.46
N TYR A 653 -12.34 2.82 30.57
CA TYR A 653 -11.12 2.61 29.77
C TYR A 653 -10.50 1.24 30.06
N LYS A 654 -10.41 0.86 31.35
CA LYS A 654 -9.93 -0.45 31.77
C LYS A 654 -10.85 -1.58 31.30
N GLU A 655 -12.16 -1.38 31.28
CA GLU A 655 -13.12 -2.34 30.73
C GLU A 655 -12.95 -2.53 29.23
N THR A 656 -12.72 -1.45 28.48
CA THR A 656 -12.35 -1.55 27.06
C THR A 656 -11.05 -2.34 26.90
N ILE A 657 -10.01 -2.04 27.68
CA ILE A 657 -8.76 -2.81 27.67
C ILE A 657 -9.02 -4.29 27.99
N ASN A 658 -9.83 -4.58 29.01
CA ASN A 658 -10.18 -5.96 29.35
C ASN A 658 -10.93 -6.65 28.22
N ALA A 659 -11.78 -5.94 27.47
CA ALA A 659 -12.41 -6.49 26.27
C ALA A 659 -11.37 -6.86 25.20
N PHE A 660 -10.30 -6.07 25.05
CA PHE A 660 -9.16 -6.44 24.21
C PHE A 660 -8.39 -7.64 24.78
N ILE A 661 -8.13 -7.68 26.09
CA ILE A 661 -7.44 -8.82 26.75
C ILE A 661 -8.22 -10.13 26.61
N GLU A 662 -9.54 -10.06 26.73
CA GLU A 662 -10.42 -11.23 26.77
C GLU A 662 -11.02 -11.59 25.40
N GLY A 663 -10.79 -10.78 24.36
CA GLY A 663 -11.34 -11.01 23.02
C GLY A 663 -12.86 -10.89 22.92
N GLU A 664 -13.49 -10.12 23.81
CA GLU A 664 -14.96 -10.06 23.89
C GLU A 664 -15.49 -8.65 23.59
N THR A 665 -15.85 -8.40 22.32
CA THR A 665 -16.45 -7.12 21.89
C THR A 665 -17.71 -6.74 22.66
N SER A 666 -18.45 -7.74 23.17
CA SER A 666 -19.65 -7.53 23.99
C SER A 666 -19.37 -6.84 25.34
N LYS A 667 -18.11 -6.86 25.81
CA LYS A 667 -17.66 -6.21 27.03
C LYS A 667 -17.26 -4.75 26.82
N PHE A 668 -17.24 -4.27 25.58
CA PHE A 668 -17.08 -2.84 25.35
C PHE A 668 -18.16 -2.07 26.13
N PRO A 669 -17.79 -0.95 26.78
CA PRO A 669 -18.75 -0.04 27.37
C PRO A 669 -19.88 0.31 26.39
N THR A 670 -21.14 0.24 26.82
CA THR A 670 -22.30 0.45 25.94
C THR A 670 -23.31 1.42 26.53
N VAL A 671 -23.99 2.18 25.66
CA VAL A 671 -25.10 3.07 26.07
C VAL A 671 -26.20 2.33 26.84
N LYS A 672 -26.44 1.05 26.51
CA LYS A 672 -27.49 0.24 27.16
C LYS A 672 -27.24 0.04 28.65
N ASN A 673 -25.97 0.09 29.08
CA ASN A 673 -25.57 -0.06 30.47
C ASN A 673 -25.63 1.28 31.24
N GLY A 674 -26.01 2.39 30.58
CA GLY A 674 -26.05 3.73 31.19
C GLY A 674 -24.66 4.35 31.37
N ASP A 675 -23.69 3.94 30.55
CA ASP A 675 -22.33 4.47 30.61
C ASP A 675 -22.25 5.91 30.10
N ILE A 676 -21.46 6.73 30.79
CA ILE A 676 -21.24 8.15 30.45
C ILE A 676 -20.33 8.30 29.23
N ILE A 677 -19.46 7.31 29.02
CA ILE A 677 -18.61 7.15 27.84
C ILE A 677 -18.76 5.70 27.40
N TYR A 678 -18.87 5.47 26.10
CA TYR A 678 -19.07 4.14 25.54
C TYR A 678 -18.37 3.98 24.19
N VAL A 679 -18.24 2.76 23.68
CA VAL A 679 -17.60 2.47 22.38
C VAL A 679 -18.66 2.16 21.32
N GLN A 680 -18.54 2.75 20.14
CA GLN A 680 -19.46 2.50 19.02
C GLN A 680 -18.79 2.80 17.66
N PRO A 681 -19.21 2.13 16.55
CA PRO A 681 -18.63 2.34 15.24
C PRO A 681 -18.71 3.77 14.73
N LYS A 682 -17.63 4.24 14.10
CA LYS A 682 -17.56 5.50 13.34
C LYS A 682 -16.69 5.33 12.08
N ALA A 683 -17.04 4.34 11.26
CA ALA A 683 -16.34 4.06 10.00
C ALA A 683 -16.69 5.08 8.90
N ILE A 684 -15.69 5.49 8.10
CA ILE A 684 -15.87 6.44 6.98
C ILE A 684 -16.67 5.78 5.85
N ASN A 685 -16.42 4.51 5.59
CA ASN A 685 -17.10 3.70 4.58
C ASN A 685 -17.15 2.23 5.04
N LYS A 686 -17.69 1.34 4.21
CA LYS A 686 -17.83 -0.09 4.54
C LYS A 686 -16.49 -0.84 4.62
N GLU A 687 -15.42 -0.24 4.11
CA GLU A 687 -14.08 -0.83 4.00
C GLU A 687 -13.16 -0.30 5.13
N ASP A 688 -13.64 0.62 5.97
CA ASP A 688 -12.88 1.22 7.07
C ASP A 688 -12.99 0.38 8.35
N LEU A 689 -12.25 -0.74 8.34
CA LEU A 689 -12.25 -1.80 9.35
C LEU A 689 -10.90 -1.87 10.10
N PHE A 690 -10.85 -2.60 11.22
CA PHE A 690 -9.63 -2.99 11.93
C PHE A 690 -9.79 -4.38 12.56
N LEU A 691 -8.67 -5.09 12.71
CA LEU A 691 -8.61 -6.42 13.33
C LEU A 691 -8.71 -6.31 14.86
N PHE A 692 -9.64 -7.04 15.48
CA PHE A 692 -9.81 -7.12 16.92
C PHE A 692 -9.19 -8.38 17.51
N THR A 693 -9.02 -8.44 18.83
CA THR A 693 -8.26 -9.47 19.57
C THR A 693 -8.93 -10.83 19.67
N ASN A 694 -10.03 -11.03 18.94
CA ASN A 694 -10.66 -12.32 18.72
C ASN A 694 -10.58 -12.76 17.24
N GLY A 695 -9.81 -12.05 16.42
CA GLY A 695 -9.68 -12.27 14.98
C GLY A 695 -10.83 -11.69 14.15
N GLU A 696 -11.86 -11.11 14.77
CA GLU A 696 -12.93 -10.46 14.02
C GLU A 696 -12.48 -9.09 13.51
N GLN A 697 -12.87 -8.80 12.28
CA GLN A 697 -12.67 -7.50 11.69
C GLN A 697 -13.88 -6.62 11.96
N LEU A 698 -13.63 -5.54 12.69
CA LEU A 698 -14.66 -4.64 13.17
C LEU A 698 -14.57 -3.32 12.43
N PRO A 699 -15.71 -2.66 12.15
CA PRO A 699 -15.69 -1.27 11.73
C PRO A 699 -14.92 -0.43 12.74
N LYS A 700 -14.11 0.53 12.26
CA LYS A 700 -13.36 1.42 13.16
C LYS A 700 -14.28 2.02 14.20
N GLN A 701 -13.91 1.80 15.46
CA GLN A 701 -14.64 2.29 16.62
C GLN A 701 -14.07 3.62 17.07
N THR A 702 -14.85 4.33 17.88
CA THR A 702 -14.34 5.44 18.68
C THR A 702 -15.05 5.44 20.03
N PHE A 703 -14.53 6.20 20.98
CA PHE A 703 -15.24 6.51 22.22
C PHE A 703 -16.27 7.61 21.99
N TRP A 704 -17.41 7.50 22.65
CA TRP A 704 -18.54 8.41 22.56
C TRP A 704 -18.98 8.86 23.95
N ILE A 705 -19.28 10.14 24.12
CA ILE A 705 -19.91 10.69 25.32
C ILE A 705 -21.43 10.58 25.16
N SER A 706 -22.11 10.06 26.19
CA SER A 706 -23.55 9.76 26.12
C SER A 706 -24.43 11.00 26.00
N LYS A 707 -25.55 10.84 25.28
CA LYS A 707 -26.58 11.90 25.10
C LYS A 707 -27.09 12.44 26.43
N ASP A 708 -27.27 11.57 27.42
CA ASP A 708 -27.79 11.96 28.74
C ASP A 708 -26.80 12.86 29.48
N TYR A 709 -25.52 12.52 29.43
CA TYR A 709 -24.47 13.35 30.00
C TYR A 709 -24.37 14.71 29.30
N ILE A 710 -24.37 14.69 27.96
CA ILE A 710 -24.38 15.90 27.13
C ILE A 710 -25.59 16.78 27.48
N LYS A 711 -26.78 16.19 27.61
CA LYS A 711 -28.01 16.91 27.95
C LYS A 711 -27.88 17.61 29.31
N ASN A 712 -27.29 16.95 30.31
CA ASN A 712 -27.08 17.55 31.63
C ASN A 712 -26.11 18.74 31.58
N ILE A 713 -24.99 18.63 30.86
CA ILE A 713 -23.98 19.71 30.81
C ILE A 713 -24.37 20.87 29.90
N ILE A 714 -25.15 20.60 28.86
CA ILE A 714 -25.60 21.67 27.96
C ILE A 714 -26.74 22.47 28.57
N ASN A 715 -27.64 21.81 29.32
CA ASN A 715 -28.80 22.45 29.94
C ASN A 715 -28.48 23.13 31.28
N ASN A 716 -27.38 22.75 31.92
CA ASN A 716 -26.76 23.51 33.01
C ASN A 716 -25.84 24.61 32.45
#